data_AF-A0A957VX03-F1
#
_entry.id   AF-A0A957VX03-F1
#
_cell.length_a   1.000
_cell.length_b   1.000
_cell.length_c   1.000
_cell.angle_alpha   90.00
_cell.angle_beta   90.00
_cell.angle_gamma   90.00
#
_symmetry.space_group_name_H-M   'P 1'
#
loop_
_entity.id
_entity.type
_entity.pdbx_description
1 polymer ?
#
loop_
_entity_poly.entity_id
_entity_poly.type
_entity_poly.pdbx_seq_one_letter_code
_entity_poly.pdbx_strand_id
1 'polypeptide(L)'
;MTNDDKTTIKSIGVLTSGGDAQGMNAAVRAVTRAALNRGVEVYAIYEGYQGMVEGGDNIRNLSWEAVGGIMQLGGTVIGSARSADFRTRDGRRRAAHSLVQHGIEGLVVIGGDGSLTGANYFRQEWPSLLAELVADGKLDQATAAAHPHLALVGLVGSIDNDMFGTDMTIGADSALHRIVEAVDAIDSTAASHQRTFVIEVMGRHCGYLTLMAGLATGADWVLIPESPPEIEDWETTMCNTLQAGRKIGRRNSIVLVAEGAQDRHGQAITVDYVKQVLTDRLGEDTRVTILGHVQRGGTPSAFDRNMSTMLGCAAVDELLKMTPDSEPQLIGLRDNDIVHSPLMEMVAKTHQIAELIQAHEYDQAMEKRGRGFVESFQILQTLTRAYPHAPEPGQKRLRLAVMHSGSPAPGMNAAARVAIRLGLDRGHVMLAVRNGFPGLMRGDIDEIGWQTVDGWVAKGGAELGTNRTVPAEDDYERIASCLTEHKIDGLLIIGGSTGYQTVYHLAGQRDTYPAFNIPLVCVPATINNDLPGTQVSLGADTALNTITLDLDKLKESAVATQRCFVVEVMGRDCGYLALTSGLATGAERVYLPEEGITLDDLRADVEQLKQGFAGGKRLGLMIRSENADSIYTTPFLVALFEKEGG
;
A
#
# COMPACT_ATOMS: atom_id res chain seq x y z
N MET A 1 21.35 42.42 3.22
CA MET A 1 20.07 43.14 3.14
C MET A 1 19.70 43.32 1.68
N THR A 2 18.92 42.37 1.17
CA THR A 2 18.13 42.48 -0.06
C THR A 2 16.76 41.93 0.34
N ASN A 3 15.74 42.78 0.28
CA ASN A 3 14.35 42.44 0.54
C ASN A 3 13.93 41.25 -0.34
N ASP A 4 13.69 40.10 0.28
CA ASP A 4 12.90 39.01 -0.29
C ASP A 4 11.68 38.84 0.64
N ASP A 5 10.85 39.89 0.68
CA ASP A 5 9.62 39.95 1.50
C ASP A 5 8.50 39.20 0.74
N LYS A 6 8.71 37.91 0.51
CA LYS A 6 7.74 37.01 -0.13
C LYS A 6 6.83 36.42 0.94
N THR A 7 5.57 36.80 0.93
CA THR A 7 4.36 35.96 1.15
C THR A 7 4.64 34.55 1.69
N THR A 8 5.17 34.42 2.91
CA THR A 8 5.47 33.11 3.50
C THR A 8 4.33 32.80 4.44
N ILE A 9 3.61 31.70 4.17
CA ILE A 9 2.52 31.24 5.04
C ILE A 9 3.06 31.01 6.45
N LYS A 10 2.41 31.65 7.43
CA LYS A 10 2.83 31.63 8.84
C LYS A 10 2.10 30.58 9.66
N SER A 11 0.88 30.23 9.28
CA SER A 11 0.13 29.19 9.95
C SER A 11 -0.76 28.34 9.03
N ILE A 12 -0.86 27.06 9.38
CA ILE A 12 -1.54 26.02 8.60
C ILE A 12 -2.62 25.35 9.46
N GLY A 13 -3.80 25.15 8.91
CA GLY A 13 -4.82 24.25 9.44
C GLY A 13 -4.72 22.87 8.81
N VAL A 14 -4.83 21.81 9.60
CA VAL A 14 -4.98 20.42 9.11
C VAL A 14 -6.31 19.85 9.57
N LEU A 15 -7.05 19.22 8.66
CA LEU A 15 -8.33 18.59 8.96
C LEU A 15 -8.48 17.25 8.24
N THR A 16 -9.18 16.33 8.88
CA THR A 16 -9.64 15.08 8.25
C THR A 16 -11.14 15.14 8.00
N SER A 17 -11.57 14.75 6.81
CA SER A 17 -12.98 14.82 6.42
C SER A 17 -13.38 13.65 5.53
N GLY A 18 -14.63 13.21 5.67
CA GLY A 18 -15.16 12.07 4.95
C GLY A 18 -15.05 10.78 5.77
N GLY A 19 -15.04 9.64 5.08
CA GLY A 19 -14.77 8.35 5.74
C GLY A 19 -13.33 8.31 6.25
N ASP A 20 -13.13 7.81 7.46
CA ASP A 20 -11.80 7.57 8.00
C ASP A 20 -11.10 6.44 7.24
N ALA A 21 -9.76 6.54 7.20
CA ALA A 21 -8.90 5.56 6.57
C ALA A 21 -7.60 5.43 7.39
N GLN A 22 -7.07 4.22 7.48
CA GLN A 22 -5.86 3.94 8.25
C GLN A 22 -4.68 4.69 7.61
N GLY A 23 -3.91 5.44 8.41
CA GLY A 23 -2.80 6.27 7.91
C GLY A 23 -3.09 7.78 7.94
N MET A 24 -4.35 8.20 8.10
CA MET A 24 -4.69 9.62 8.30
C MET A 24 -3.92 10.24 9.48
N ASN A 25 -3.76 9.51 10.59
CA ASN A 25 -2.96 9.98 11.73
C ASN A 25 -1.47 10.18 11.40
N ALA A 26 -0.91 9.33 10.53
CA ALA A 26 0.46 9.48 10.06
C ALA A 26 0.62 10.75 9.20
N ALA A 27 -0.36 11.05 8.33
CA ALA A 27 -0.41 12.30 7.57
C ALA A 27 -0.56 13.53 8.49
N VAL A 28 -1.50 13.53 9.43
CA VAL A 28 -1.66 14.63 10.42
C VAL A 28 -0.37 14.87 11.21
N ARG A 29 0.27 13.80 11.69
CA ARG A 29 1.55 13.88 12.39
C ARG A 29 2.64 14.49 11.50
N ALA A 30 2.73 14.06 10.26
CA ALA A 30 3.74 14.53 9.32
C ALA A 30 3.55 16.01 8.97
N VAL A 31 2.32 16.43 8.64
CA VAL A 31 1.99 17.85 8.41
C VAL A 31 2.38 18.70 9.61
N THR A 32 2.04 18.25 10.82
CA THR A 32 2.35 18.97 12.06
C THR A 32 3.86 19.12 12.25
N ARG A 33 4.61 18.02 12.21
CA ARG A 33 6.07 18.06 12.45
C ARG A 33 6.81 18.78 11.32
N ALA A 34 6.37 18.61 10.08
CA ALA A 34 6.96 19.28 8.93
C ALA A 34 6.76 20.80 9.01
N ALA A 35 5.57 21.28 9.38
CA ALA A 35 5.27 22.70 9.55
C ALA A 35 6.10 23.31 10.69
N LEU A 36 6.10 22.68 11.87
CA LEU A 36 6.90 23.14 13.01
C LEU A 36 8.39 23.20 12.70
N ASN A 37 8.92 22.18 12.00
CA ASN A 37 10.32 22.17 11.57
C ASN A 37 10.68 23.30 10.58
N ARG A 38 9.68 23.82 9.86
CA ARG A 38 9.81 24.96 8.93
C ARG A 38 9.51 26.31 9.60
N GLY A 39 9.27 26.32 10.91
CA GLY A 39 8.96 27.53 11.68
C GLY A 39 7.53 28.04 11.46
N VAL A 40 6.61 27.16 11.05
CA VAL A 40 5.22 27.48 10.72
C VAL A 40 4.31 26.94 11.80
N GLU A 41 3.38 27.75 12.29
CA GLU A 41 2.38 27.31 13.28
C GLU A 41 1.36 26.38 12.64
N VAL A 42 0.84 25.43 13.41
CA VAL A 42 -0.09 24.43 12.88
C VAL A 42 -1.23 24.16 13.84
N TYR A 43 -2.43 24.07 13.27
CA TYR A 43 -3.68 23.90 14.00
C TYR A 43 -4.41 22.63 13.53
N ALA A 44 -4.80 21.78 14.47
CA ALA A 44 -5.78 20.73 14.23
C ALA A 44 -7.18 21.33 14.20
N ILE A 45 -7.93 21.00 13.15
CA ILE A 45 -9.35 21.29 13.04
C ILE A 45 -10.10 19.99 13.32
N TYR A 46 -10.73 19.92 14.48
CA TYR A 46 -11.44 18.74 14.95
C TYR A 46 -12.77 18.56 14.22
N GLU A 47 -13.24 17.32 14.09
CA GLU A 47 -14.53 16.96 13.47
C GLU A 47 -14.70 17.49 12.02
N GLY A 48 -13.57 17.68 11.33
CA GLY A 48 -13.52 18.12 9.93
C GLY A 48 -14.20 19.47 9.70
N TYR A 49 -15.04 19.55 8.66
CA TYR A 49 -15.76 20.78 8.30
C TYR A 49 -16.67 21.29 9.42
N GLN A 50 -17.21 20.40 10.25
CA GLN A 50 -18.12 20.80 11.31
C GLN A 50 -17.39 21.61 12.38
N GLY A 51 -16.25 21.12 12.89
CA GLY A 51 -15.47 21.88 13.86
C GLY A 51 -14.85 23.14 13.27
N MET A 52 -14.56 23.17 11.96
CA MET A 52 -14.15 24.41 11.28
C MET A 52 -15.24 25.49 11.34
N VAL A 53 -16.50 25.09 11.12
CA VAL A 53 -17.68 25.99 11.18
C VAL A 53 -17.96 26.45 12.61
N GLU A 54 -17.81 25.54 13.59
CA GLU A 54 -18.04 25.84 15.01
C GLU A 54 -16.93 26.74 15.60
N GLY A 55 -15.69 26.58 15.14
CA GLY A 55 -14.55 27.35 15.63
C GLY A 55 -14.23 27.08 17.11
N GLY A 56 -13.60 28.05 17.78
CA GLY A 56 -13.26 27.98 19.19
C GLY A 56 -12.40 26.75 19.53
N ASP A 57 -12.81 25.98 20.53
CA ASP A 57 -12.10 24.80 21.01
C ASP A 57 -11.98 23.66 19.98
N ASN A 58 -12.66 23.76 18.83
CA ASN A 58 -12.51 22.81 17.73
C ASN A 58 -11.31 23.13 16.82
N ILE A 59 -10.64 24.28 16.99
CA ILE A 59 -9.42 24.63 16.27
C ILE A 59 -8.31 24.80 17.32
N ARG A 60 -7.37 23.86 17.38
CA ARG A 60 -6.34 23.83 18.43
C ARG A 60 -4.95 23.84 17.83
N ASN A 61 -4.10 24.70 18.38
CA ASN A 61 -2.68 24.70 18.06
C ASN A 61 -2.05 23.35 18.47
N LEU A 62 -1.22 22.78 17.61
CA LEU A 62 -0.52 21.51 17.87
C LEU A 62 0.95 21.77 18.17
N SER A 63 1.43 21.15 19.26
CA SER A 63 2.86 21.05 19.55
C SER A 63 3.48 19.80 18.93
N TRP A 64 4.81 19.71 18.97
CA TRP A 64 5.57 18.54 18.49
C TRP A 64 5.17 17.24 19.20
N GLU A 65 4.88 17.34 20.50
CA GLU A 65 4.50 16.25 21.40
C GLU A 65 3.03 15.84 21.22
N ALA A 66 2.15 16.79 20.83
CA ALA A 66 0.72 16.54 20.68
C ALA A 66 0.39 15.47 19.62
N VAL A 67 1.28 15.29 18.64
CA VAL A 67 1.19 14.26 17.60
C VAL A 67 2.14 13.07 17.84
N GLY A 68 2.68 12.95 19.06
CA GLY A 68 3.46 11.80 19.49
C GLY A 68 2.58 10.55 19.63
N GLY A 69 3.04 9.41 19.11
CA GLY A 69 2.38 8.12 19.32
C GLY A 69 1.03 7.92 18.62
N ILE A 70 0.63 8.79 17.69
CA ILE A 70 -0.63 8.62 16.93
C ILE A 70 -0.46 7.84 15.62
N MET A 71 0.79 7.65 15.14
CA MET A 71 1.09 7.07 13.83
C MET A 71 0.55 5.65 13.67
N GLN A 72 0.60 4.84 14.73
CA GLN A 72 0.11 3.46 14.72
C GLN A 72 -1.40 3.34 15.02
N LEU A 73 -2.09 4.44 15.33
CA LEU A 73 -3.52 4.41 15.64
C LEU A 73 -4.34 4.38 14.35
N GLY A 74 -5.39 3.56 14.34
CA GLY A 74 -6.42 3.57 13.30
C GLY A 74 -7.30 4.83 13.34
N GLY A 75 -8.11 5.01 12.30
CA GLY A 75 -9.02 6.14 12.16
C GLY A 75 -8.30 7.50 12.12
N THR A 76 -8.93 8.53 12.68
CA THR A 76 -8.37 9.88 12.83
C THR A 76 -8.54 10.41 14.25
N VAL A 77 -7.44 10.83 14.90
CA VAL A 77 -7.44 11.38 16.26
C VAL A 77 -8.04 12.79 16.35
N ILE A 78 -8.18 13.47 15.22
CA ILE A 78 -8.85 14.78 15.14
C ILE A 78 -10.32 14.65 14.70
N GLY A 79 -10.84 13.43 14.53
CA GLY A 79 -12.25 13.20 14.20
C GLY A 79 -12.62 13.59 12.76
N SER A 80 -13.82 13.21 12.35
CA SER A 80 -14.38 13.53 11.04
C SER A 80 -15.90 13.48 11.11
N ALA A 81 -16.56 14.64 10.99
CA ALA A 81 -18.01 14.73 11.02
C ALA A 81 -18.57 15.26 9.69
N ARG A 82 -19.77 14.80 9.35
CA ARG A 82 -20.55 15.39 8.25
C ARG A 82 -21.07 16.75 8.70
N SER A 83 -20.82 17.80 7.93
CA SER A 83 -21.32 19.15 8.21
C SER A 83 -22.42 19.55 7.24
N ALA A 84 -23.67 19.63 7.72
CA ALA A 84 -24.76 20.23 6.97
C ALA A 84 -24.57 21.75 6.85
N ASP A 85 -24.07 22.38 7.90
CA ASP A 85 -23.83 23.82 7.95
C ASP A 85 -22.85 24.28 6.88
N PHE A 86 -21.75 23.56 6.67
CA PHE A 86 -20.74 23.92 5.66
C PHE A 86 -21.28 23.88 4.21
N ARG A 87 -22.39 23.18 3.97
CA ARG A 87 -23.08 23.23 2.67
C ARG A 87 -23.76 24.58 2.43
N THR A 88 -24.07 25.32 3.49
CA THR A 88 -24.66 26.66 3.41
C THR A 88 -23.59 27.74 3.31
N ARG A 89 -23.92 28.84 2.65
CA ARG A 89 -23.06 30.03 2.57
C ARG A 89 -22.75 30.61 3.96
N ASP A 90 -23.74 30.63 4.86
CA ASP A 90 -23.53 31.12 6.23
C ASP A 90 -22.55 30.25 7.02
N GLY A 91 -22.65 28.92 6.93
CA GLY A 91 -21.69 28.02 7.55
C GLY A 91 -20.27 28.24 7.02
N ARG A 92 -20.09 28.38 5.69
CA ARG A 92 -18.78 28.71 5.12
C ARG A 92 -18.27 30.07 5.60
N ARG A 93 -19.14 31.07 5.72
CA ARG A 93 -18.78 32.38 6.27
C ARG A 93 -18.33 32.29 7.73
N ARG A 94 -18.99 31.48 8.56
CA ARG A 94 -18.55 31.18 9.93
C ARG A 94 -17.22 30.46 9.95
N ALA A 95 -17.00 29.48 9.07
CA ALA A 95 -15.72 28.79 8.93
C ALA A 95 -14.58 29.74 8.54
N ALA A 96 -14.79 30.63 7.57
CA ALA A 96 -13.80 31.63 7.17
C ALA A 96 -13.42 32.55 8.33
N HIS A 97 -14.41 32.99 9.10
CA HIS A 97 -14.18 33.78 10.31
C HIS A 97 -13.34 33.00 11.33
N SER A 98 -13.67 31.74 11.60
CA SER A 98 -12.92 30.89 12.54
C SER A 98 -11.46 30.70 12.12
N LEU A 99 -11.18 30.48 10.83
CA LEU A 99 -9.81 30.34 10.34
C LEU A 99 -9.02 31.65 10.47
N VAL A 100 -9.61 32.78 10.11
CA VAL A 100 -8.96 34.10 10.22
C VAL A 100 -8.69 34.48 11.67
N GLN A 101 -9.59 34.13 12.61
CA GLN A 101 -9.35 34.34 14.04
C GLN A 101 -8.11 33.61 14.58
N HIS A 102 -7.73 32.50 13.96
CA HIS A 102 -6.52 31.74 14.29
C HIS A 102 -5.34 32.09 13.37
N GLY A 103 -5.50 33.06 12.47
CA GLY A 103 -4.46 33.47 11.52
C GLY A 103 -4.11 32.41 10.48
N ILE A 104 -5.00 31.43 10.23
CA ILE A 104 -4.77 30.31 9.32
C ILE A 104 -4.82 30.79 7.86
N GLU A 105 -3.69 30.64 7.17
CA GLU A 105 -3.48 31.10 5.78
C GLU A 105 -3.44 29.92 4.78
N GLY A 106 -3.11 28.73 5.26
CA GLY A 106 -3.08 27.51 4.46
C GLY A 106 -3.87 26.37 5.08
N LEU A 107 -4.47 25.54 4.24
CA LEU A 107 -5.26 24.39 4.65
C LEU A 107 -4.74 23.11 4.01
N VAL A 108 -4.45 22.10 4.83
CA VAL A 108 -4.22 20.72 4.39
C VAL A 108 -5.48 19.91 4.70
N VAL A 109 -6.14 19.41 3.65
CA VAL A 109 -7.36 18.61 3.76
C VAL A 109 -7.05 17.15 3.44
N ILE A 110 -7.27 16.26 4.40
CA ILE A 110 -7.09 14.81 4.24
C ILE A 110 -8.48 14.17 4.14
N GLY A 111 -8.82 13.62 2.97
CA GLY A 111 -10.14 13.03 2.77
C GLY A 111 -10.40 12.54 1.36
N GLY A 112 -11.64 12.14 1.10
CA GLY A 112 -12.09 11.71 -0.23
C GLY A 112 -12.33 12.87 -1.20
N ASP A 113 -12.65 12.53 -2.45
CA ASP A 113 -12.94 13.47 -3.55
C ASP A 113 -13.97 14.55 -3.16
N GLY A 114 -15.05 14.17 -2.47
CA GLY A 114 -16.09 15.11 -2.03
C GLY A 114 -15.59 16.15 -1.03
N SER A 115 -14.69 15.75 -0.11
CA SER A 115 -14.08 16.68 0.85
C SER A 115 -13.12 17.63 0.17
N LEU A 116 -12.31 17.15 -0.78
CA LEU A 116 -11.38 17.97 -1.56
C LEU A 116 -12.11 18.98 -2.46
N THR A 117 -13.21 18.54 -3.06
CA THR A 117 -14.10 19.40 -3.86
C THR A 117 -14.68 20.54 -3.01
N GLY A 118 -15.19 20.21 -1.81
CA GLY A 118 -15.71 21.20 -0.86
C GLY A 118 -14.65 22.23 -0.44
N ALA A 119 -13.40 21.80 -0.26
CA ALA A 119 -12.30 22.67 0.10
C ALA A 119 -11.99 23.68 -1.01
N ASN A 120 -11.97 23.24 -2.26
CA ASN A 120 -11.72 24.14 -3.38
C ASN A 120 -12.87 25.17 -3.57
N TYR A 121 -14.13 24.75 -3.46
CA TYR A 121 -15.25 25.70 -3.50
C TYR A 121 -15.13 26.76 -2.40
N PHE A 122 -14.78 26.35 -1.19
CA PHE A 122 -14.56 27.27 -0.08
C PHE A 122 -13.42 28.25 -0.34
N ARG A 123 -12.30 27.78 -0.90
CA ARG A 123 -11.17 28.63 -1.31
C ARG A 123 -11.58 29.66 -2.37
N GLN A 124 -12.32 29.26 -3.40
CA GLN A 124 -12.77 30.17 -4.47
C GLN A 124 -13.70 31.25 -3.92
N GLU A 125 -14.54 30.87 -2.96
CA GLU A 125 -15.47 31.77 -2.29
C GLU A 125 -14.79 32.72 -1.27
N TRP A 126 -13.53 32.44 -0.89
CA TRP A 126 -12.83 33.10 0.22
C TRP A 126 -12.86 34.63 0.21
N PRO A 127 -12.48 35.33 -0.88
CA PRO A 127 -12.46 36.80 -0.87
C PRO A 127 -13.84 37.40 -0.65
N SER A 128 -14.88 36.76 -1.20
CA SER A 128 -16.26 37.21 -1.05
C SER A 128 -16.81 36.93 0.35
N LEU A 129 -16.40 35.82 0.99
CA LEU A 129 -16.76 35.52 2.38
C LEU A 129 -16.17 36.56 3.34
N LEU A 130 -14.91 36.95 3.13
CA LEU A 130 -14.27 37.98 3.95
C LEU A 130 -14.92 39.35 3.76
N ALA A 131 -15.28 39.72 2.53
CA ALA A 131 -15.98 40.97 2.25
C ALA A 131 -17.35 41.03 2.97
N GLU A 132 -18.10 39.92 3.00
CA GLU A 132 -19.36 39.81 3.75
C GLU A 132 -19.13 39.94 5.27
N LEU A 133 -18.08 39.31 5.81
CA LEU A 133 -17.73 39.41 7.24
C LEU A 133 -17.36 40.84 7.64
N VAL A 134 -16.69 41.58 6.77
CA VAL A 134 -16.37 43.00 6.99
C VAL A 134 -17.62 43.86 6.92
N ALA A 135 -18.48 43.64 5.91
CA ALA A 135 -19.74 44.37 5.78
C ALA A 135 -20.67 44.18 6.99
N ASP A 136 -20.69 42.97 7.56
CA ASP A 136 -21.46 42.63 8.76
C ASP A 136 -20.78 43.07 10.08
N GLY A 137 -19.61 43.71 10.01
CA GLY A 137 -18.85 44.18 11.18
C GLY A 137 -18.28 43.06 12.06
N LYS A 138 -18.22 41.83 11.57
CA LYS A 138 -17.65 40.68 12.29
C LYS A 138 -16.13 40.59 12.15
N LEU A 139 -15.57 41.18 11.10
CA LEU A 139 -14.15 41.24 10.82
C LEU A 139 -13.77 42.68 10.45
N ASP A 140 -12.62 43.17 10.90
CA ASP A 140 -12.14 44.48 10.44
C ASP A 140 -11.43 44.39 9.08
N GLN A 141 -11.40 45.50 8.35
CA GLN A 141 -10.83 45.55 7.00
C GLN A 141 -9.33 45.24 6.96
N ALA A 142 -8.58 45.56 8.03
CA ALA A 142 -7.15 45.32 8.07
C ALA A 142 -6.83 43.83 8.24
N THR A 143 -7.56 43.14 9.11
CA THR A 143 -7.45 41.69 9.29
C THR A 143 -7.88 40.95 8.02
N ALA A 144 -8.98 41.36 7.37
CA ALA A 144 -9.37 40.78 6.09
C ALA A 144 -8.30 40.97 4.99
N ALA A 145 -7.67 42.15 4.94
CA ALA A 145 -6.59 42.45 3.99
C ALA A 145 -5.29 41.69 4.29
N ALA A 146 -5.06 41.28 5.54
CA ALA A 146 -3.92 40.44 5.92
C ALA A 146 -4.08 38.98 5.48
N HIS A 147 -5.32 38.51 5.27
CA HIS A 147 -5.63 37.14 4.84
C HIS A 147 -6.38 37.09 3.49
N PRO A 148 -5.85 37.70 2.42
CA PRO A 148 -6.63 37.92 1.19
C PRO A 148 -6.88 36.63 0.38
N HIS A 149 -6.16 35.55 0.67
CA HIS A 149 -6.24 34.27 -0.01
C HIS A 149 -6.09 33.12 0.99
N LEU A 150 -6.64 31.96 0.62
CA LEU A 150 -6.47 30.70 1.33
C LEU A 150 -5.68 29.74 0.43
N ALA A 151 -4.51 29.29 0.88
CA ALA A 151 -3.77 28.23 0.22
C ALA A 151 -4.39 26.87 0.55
N LEU A 152 -4.38 25.93 -0.40
CA LEU A 152 -5.04 24.64 -0.25
C LEU A 152 -4.21 23.52 -0.86
N VAL A 153 -3.94 22.50 -0.05
CA VAL A 153 -3.38 21.23 -0.50
C VAL A 153 -4.28 20.08 -0.05
N GLY A 154 -4.52 19.14 -0.96
CA GLY A 154 -5.32 17.94 -0.72
C GLY A 154 -4.48 16.68 -0.61
N LEU A 155 -4.79 15.85 0.39
CA LEU A 155 -4.33 14.47 0.51
C LEU A 155 -5.52 13.52 0.43
N VAL A 156 -5.38 12.44 -0.35
CA VAL A 156 -6.49 11.50 -0.55
C VAL A 156 -6.52 10.45 0.56
N GLY A 157 -7.42 10.63 1.51
CA GLY A 157 -7.72 9.63 2.55
C GLY A 157 -8.95 8.82 2.17
N SER A 158 -8.75 7.60 1.68
CA SER A 158 -9.81 6.69 1.23
C SER A 158 -9.29 5.26 1.20
N ILE A 159 -10.12 4.31 1.63
CA ILE A 159 -9.81 2.88 1.44
C ILE A 159 -10.14 2.39 0.01
N ASP A 160 -10.98 3.13 -0.71
CA ASP A 160 -11.60 2.67 -1.96
C ASP A 160 -10.59 2.63 -3.14
N ASN A 161 -9.46 3.33 -3.01
CA ASN A 161 -8.48 3.60 -4.07
C ASN A 161 -9.10 4.08 -5.39
N ASP A 162 -10.08 4.98 -5.28
CA ASP A 162 -10.95 5.39 -6.38
C ASP A 162 -10.60 6.75 -6.98
N MET A 163 -9.55 7.42 -6.49
CA MET A 163 -9.18 8.77 -6.89
C MET A 163 -8.14 8.79 -8.01
N PHE A 164 -8.48 9.41 -9.13
CA PHE A 164 -7.52 9.65 -10.20
C PHE A 164 -6.39 10.58 -9.75
N GLY A 165 -5.18 10.36 -10.26
CA GLY A 165 -4.01 11.18 -9.98
C GLY A 165 -3.04 10.58 -8.95
N THR A 166 -3.45 9.53 -8.24
CA THR A 166 -2.60 8.75 -7.33
C THR A 166 -2.80 7.25 -7.58
N ASP A 167 -1.72 6.47 -7.54
CA ASP A 167 -1.76 5.00 -7.70
C ASP A 167 -2.29 4.32 -6.43
N MET A 168 -2.11 4.98 -5.29
CA MET A 168 -2.52 4.53 -3.96
C MET A 168 -3.10 5.69 -3.14
N THR A 169 -4.28 5.49 -2.57
CA THR A 169 -4.87 6.39 -1.57
C THR A 169 -4.51 5.95 -0.16
N ILE A 170 -4.44 6.92 0.77
CA ILE A 170 -4.13 6.64 2.18
C ILE A 170 -5.21 5.72 2.76
N GLY A 171 -4.79 4.53 3.16
CA GLY A 171 -5.60 3.50 3.82
C GLY A 171 -6.02 2.34 2.94
N ALA A 172 -5.83 2.41 1.62
CA ALA A 172 -6.24 1.33 0.72
C ALA A 172 -5.40 0.05 0.92
N ASP A 173 -4.11 0.17 1.20
CA ASP A 173 -3.23 -0.98 1.48
C ASP A 173 -3.60 -1.64 2.83
N SER A 174 -3.83 -0.82 3.85
CA SER A 174 -4.30 -1.27 5.16
C SER A 174 -5.65 -1.99 5.07
N ALA A 175 -6.60 -1.45 4.29
CA ALA A 175 -7.89 -2.08 4.06
C ALA A 175 -7.74 -3.44 3.34
N LEU A 176 -6.87 -3.51 2.34
CA LEU A 176 -6.54 -4.76 1.66
C LEU A 176 -5.99 -5.81 2.64
N HIS A 177 -5.09 -5.42 3.56
CA HIS A 177 -4.60 -6.32 4.62
C HIS A 177 -5.74 -6.87 5.49
N ARG A 178 -6.73 -6.04 5.85
CA ARG A 178 -7.90 -6.49 6.64
C ARG A 178 -8.75 -7.48 5.86
N ILE A 179 -8.93 -7.27 4.56
CA ILE A 179 -9.68 -8.18 3.69
C ILE A 179 -8.97 -9.52 3.59
N VAL A 180 -7.66 -9.51 3.27
CA VAL A 180 -6.86 -10.73 3.14
C VAL A 180 -6.87 -11.53 4.44
N GLU A 181 -6.65 -10.90 5.59
CA GLU A 181 -6.70 -11.58 6.90
C GLU A 181 -8.07 -12.24 7.15
N ALA A 182 -9.17 -11.53 6.83
CA ALA A 182 -10.51 -12.07 7.02
C ALA A 182 -10.79 -13.23 6.07
N VAL A 183 -10.38 -13.14 4.80
CA VAL A 183 -10.56 -14.23 3.83
C VAL A 183 -9.72 -15.45 4.21
N ASP A 184 -8.46 -15.27 4.61
CA ASP A 184 -7.60 -16.38 5.06
C ASP A 184 -8.19 -17.08 6.30
N ALA A 185 -8.75 -16.32 7.24
CA ALA A 185 -9.45 -16.87 8.39
C ALA A 185 -10.69 -17.69 7.97
N ILE A 186 -11.45 -17.19 6.99
CA ILE A 186 -12.63 -17.88 6.44
C ILE A 186 -12.23 -19.13 5.64
N ASP A 187 -11.13 -19.07 4.88
CA ASP A 187 -10.65 -20.16 4.03
C ASP A 187 -10.40 -21.43 4.85
N SER A 188 -9.81 -21.30 6.03
CA SER A 188 -9.55 -22.43 6.94
C SER A 188 -10.80 -23.21 7.34
N THR A 189 -11.91 -22.52 7.63
CA THR A 189 -13.20 -23.14 7.98
C THR A 189 -13.96 -23.60 6.75
N ALA A 190 -13.82 -22.88 5.63
CA ALA A 190 -14.40 -23.25 4.34
C ALA A 190 -13.83 -24.59 3.85
N ALA A 191 -12.51 -24.75 3.87
CA ALA A 191 -11.82 -25.98 3.46
C ALA A 191 -12.15 -27.19 4.37
N SER A 192 -12.41 -26.93 5.66
CA SER A 192 -12.79 -27.95 6.65
C SER A 192 -14.18 -28.53 6.38
N HIS A 193 -15.14 -27.67 6.02
CA HIS A 193 -16.53 -28.08 5.76
C HIS A 193 -16.88 -28.23 4.28
N GLN A 194 -15.89 -28.08 3.39
CA GLN A 194 -16.07 -28.06 1.94
C GLN A 194 -17.14 -27.05 1.45
N ARG A 195 -17.18 -25.87 2.06
CA ARG A 195 -18.21 -24.85 1.84
C ARG A 195 -17.83 -23.84 0.76
N THR A 196 -18.85 -23.13 0.29
CA THR A 196 -18.68 -21.96 -0.55
C THR A 196 -18.99 -20.70 0.26
N PHE A 197 -18.10 -19.71 0.20
CA PHE A 197 -18.29 -18.41 0.85
C PHE A 197 -18.41 -17.33 -0.20
N VAL A 198 -19.42 -16.48 -0.03
CA VAL A 198 -19.62 -15.24 -0.78
C VAL A 198 -19.29 -14.09 0.16
N ILE A 199 -18.26 -13.31 -0.16
CA ILE A 199 -17.70 -12.29 0.73
C ILE A 199 -17.90 -10.91 0.10
N GLU A 200 -18.58 -10.02 0.82
CA GLU A 200 -18.76 -8.63 0.42
C GLU A 200 -17.57 -7.78 0.87
N VAL A 201 -17.00 -7.03 -0.09
CA VAL A 201 -15.82 -6.18 0.09
C VAL A 201 -16.20 -4.72 -0.20
N MET A 202 -15.74 -3.79 0.65
CA MET A 202 -15.98 -2.35 0.45
C MET A 202 -15.18 -1.81 -0.75
N GLY A 203 -15.57 -0.65 -1.24
CA GLY A 203 -14.89 0.03 -2.36
C GLY A 203 -15.76 1.05 -3.08
N ARG A 204 -16.97 1.30 -2.59
CA ARG A 204 -18.01 2.15 -3.15
C ARG A 204 -18.36 1.76 -4.58
N HIS A 205 -17.80 2.49 -5.55
CA HIS A 205 -17.98 2.26 -6.98
C HIS A 205 -16.64 1.84 -7.64
N CYS A 206 -15.69 1.37 -6.83
CA CYS A 206 -14.40 0.87 -7.27
C CYS A 206 -14.20 -0.58 -6.83
N GLY A 207 -13.79 -1.42 -7.78
CA GLY A 207 -13.45 -2.82 -7.55
C GLY A 207 -12.01 -3.06 -7.11
N TYR A 208 -11.19 -2.03 -6.85
CA TYR A 208 -9.76 -2.17 -6.55
C TYR A 208 -9.51 -3.15 -5.40
N LEU A 209 -10.15 -2.94 -4.26
CA LEU A 209 -10.00 -3.79 -3.08
C LEU A 209 -10.41 -5.23 -3.38
N THR A 210 -11.55 -5.44 -4.07
CA THR A 210 -12.06 -6.77 -4.42
C THR A 210 -11.15 -7.48 -5.43
N LEU A 211 -10.65 -6.77 -6.44
CA LEU A 211 -9.70 -7.27 -7.43
C LEU A 211 -8.38 -7.71 -6.77
N MET A 212 -7.76 -6.82 -6.01
CA MET A 212 -6.48 -7.11 -5.35
C MET A 212 -6.63 -8.19 -4.28
N ALA A 213 -7.74 -8.20 -3.53
CA ALA A 213 -8.06 -9.27 -2.58
C ALA A 213 -8.23 -10.61 -3.32
N GLY A 214 -8.86 -10.63 -4.49
CA GLY A 214 -9.00 -11.85 -5.30
C GLY A 214 -7.65 -12.43 -5.72
N LEU A 215 -6.73 -11.56 -6.13
CA LEU A 215 -5.36 -11.94 -6.46
C LEU A 215 -4.59 -12.47 -5.25
N ALA A 216 -4.69 -11.79 -4.10
CA ALA A 216 -3.94 -12.11 -2.89
C ALA A 216 -4.44 -13.36 -2.16
N THR A 217 -5.74 -13.64 -2.22
CA THR A 217 -6.39 -14.76 -1.53
C THR A 217 -6.59 -15.98 -2.42
N GLY A 218 -6.46 -15.81 -3.74
CA GLY A 218 -6.73 -16.87 -4.71
C GLY A 218 -8.22 -17.16 -4.85
N ALA A 219 -9.07 -16.13 -4.79
CA ALA A 219 -10.51 -16.26 -4.98
C ALA A 219 -10.86 -16.95 -6.30
N ASP A 220 -11.96 -17.69 -6.30
CA ASP A 220 -12.40 -18.50 -7.44
C ASP A 220 -13.28 -17.72 -8.41
N TRP A 221 -13.94 -16.69 -7.92
CA TRP A 221 -14.73 -15.76 -8.71
C TRP A 221 -14.74 -14.38 -8.06
N VAL A 222 -14.71 -13.34 -8.88
CA VAL A 222 -14.66 -11.95 -8.41
C VAL A 222 -15.62 -11.11 -9.25
N LEU A 223 -16.43 -10.29 -8.59
CA LEU A 223 -17.39 -9.39 -9.20
C LEU A 223 -17.04 -7.94 -8.84
N ILE A 224 -16.73 -7.14 -9.86
CA ILE A 224 -16.34 -5.72 -9.74
C ILE A 224 -17.21 -4.82 -10.63
N PRO A 225 -17.47 -3.56 -10.24
CA PRO A 225 -18.25 -2.62 -11.05
C PRO A 225 -17.60 -2.25 -12.38
N GLU A 226 -16.27 -2.30 -12.49
CA GLU A 226 -15.57 -1.93 -13.72
C GLU A 226 -15.65 -3.01 -14.81
N SER A 227 -15.96 -4.26 -14.45
CA SER A 227 -16.16 -5.34 -15.41
C SER A 227 -17.38 -6.19 -15.03
N PRO A 228 -18.60 -5.66 -15.24
CA PRO A 228 -19.82 -6.44 -15.09
C PRO A 228 -19.82 -7.68 -15.99
N PRO A 229 -20.39 -8.81 -15.54
CA PRO A 229 -20.42 -10.04 -16.33
C PRO A 229 -21.00 -9.83 -17.74
N GLU A 230 -20.31 -10.32 -18.77
CA GLU A 230 -20.62 -9.98 -20.18
C GLU A 230 -21.83 -10.71 -20.77
N ILE A 231 -22.14 -11.87 -20.21
CA ILE A 231 -23.15 -12.78 -20.71
C ILE A 231 -24.39 -12.73 -19.82
N GLU A 232 -25.57 -12.80 -20.44
CA GLU A 232 -26.86 -12.81 -19.74
C GLU A 232 -26.99 -13.94 -18.71
N ASP A 233 -26.35 -15.10 -18.94
CA ASP A 233 -26.37 -16.27 -18.04
C ASP A 233 -24.98 -16.49 -17.39
N TRP A 234 -24.39 -15.41 -16.87
CA TRP A 234 -23.10 -15.46 -16.18
C TRP A 234 -23.15 -16.34 -14.93
N GLU A 235 -24.32 -16.50 -14.32
CA GLU A 235 -24.58 -17.37 -13.19
C GLU A 235 -24.22 -18.82 -13.54
N THR A 236 -24.61 -19.30 -14.74
CA THR A 236 -24.23 -20.64 -15.21
C THR A 236 -22.73 -20.74 -15.38
N THR A 237 -22.07 -19.71 -15.90
CA THR A 237 -20.62 -19.73 -16.12
C THR A 237 -19.85 -19.74 -14.80
N MET A 238 -20.28 -18.95 -13.82
CA MET A 238 -19.76 -18.99 -12.46
C MET A 238 -19.96 -20.39 -11.87
N CYS A 239 -21.19 -20.92 -11.89
CA CYS A 239 -21.50 -22.25 -11.35
C CYS A 239 -20.66 -23.37 -11.99
N ASN A 240 -20.51 -23.35 -13.32
CA ASN A 240 -19.69 -24.31 -14.05
C ASN A 240 -18.21 -24.21 -13.67
N THR A 241 -17.68 -23.00 -13.49
CA THR A 241 -16.29 -22.76 -13.11
C THR A 241 -16.01 -23.29 -11.69
N LEU A 242 -16.89 -23.00 -10.74
CA LEU A 242 -16.76 -23.50 -9.36
C LEU A 242 -16.90 -25.03 -9.31
N GLN A 243 -17.87 -25.59 -10.02
CA GLN A 243 -18.07 -27.04 -10.08
C GLN A 243 -16.87 -27.75 -10.72
N ALA A 244 -16.27 -27.16 -11.77
CA ALA A 244 -15.06 -27.68 -12.39
C ALA A 244 -13.88 -27.67 -11.40
N GLY A 245 -13.72 -26.60 -10.63
CA GLY A 245 -12.73 -26.51 -9.54
C GLY A 245 -12.90 -27.60 -8.48
N ARG A 246 -14.13 -27.90 -8.07
CA ARG A 246 -14.39 -28.99 -7.12
C ARG A 246 -14.08 -30.38 -7.71
N LYS A 247 -14.41 -30.62 -8.98
CA LYS A 247 -14.14 -31.91 -9.66
C LYS A 247 -12.66 -32.26 -9.71
N ILE A 248 -11.78 -31.26 -9.71
CA ILE A 248 -10.31 -31.44 -9.77
C ILE A 248 -9.63 -31.35 -8.40
N GLY A 249 -10.42 -31.36 -7.32
CA GLY A 249 -9.91 -31.53 -5.95
C GLY A 249 -9.96 -30.28 -5.06
N ARG A 250 -10.47 -29.14 -5.55
CA ARG A 250 -10.65 -27.94 -4.73
C ARG A 250 -11.69 -28.23 -3.63
N ARG A 251 -11.31 -27.97 -2.38
CA ARG A 251 -12.14 -28.34 -1.22
C ARG A 251 -13.26 -27.34 -0.96
N ASN A 252 -13.00 -26.06 -1.17
CA ASN A 252 -13.89 -24.94 -0.92
C ASN A 252 -13.92 -23.99 -2.11
N SER A 253 -14.85 -23.04 -2.07
CA SER A 253 -14.92 -21.96 -3.06
C SER A 253 -15.07 -20.61 -2.37
N ILE A 254 -14.33 -19.61 -2.82
CA ILE A 254 -14.41 -18.22 -2.37
C ILE A 254 -14.85 -17.33 -3.54
N VAL A 255 -15.98 -16.64 -3.36
CA VAL A 255 -16.49 -15.65 -4.30
C VAL A 255 -16.42 -14.28 -3.64
N LEU A 256 -15.67 -13.35 -4.23
CA LEU A 256 -15.60 -11.96 -3.74
C LEU A 256 -16.54 -11.07 -4.54
N VAL A 257 -17.30 -10.23 -3.84
CA VAL A 257 -18.27 -9.32 -4.44
C VAL A 257 -17.97 -7.91 -3.93
N ALA A 258 -17.66 -7.00 -4.85
CA ALA A 258 -17.55 -5.58 -4.50
C ALA A 258 -18.93 -5.05 -4.09
N GLU A 259 -19.00 -4.15 -3.09
CA GLU A 259 -20.28 -3.55 -2.67
C GLU A 259 -20.98 -2.79 -3.79
N GLY A 260 -20.22 -2.29 -4.77
CA GLY A 260 -20.73 -1.65 -5.99
C GLY A 260 -20.94 -2.57 -7.19
N ALA A 261 -20.83 -3.90 -7.02
CA ALA A 261 -20.98 -4.83 -8.14
C ALA A 261 -22.37 -4.72 -8.78
N GLN A 262 -22.40 -4.71 -10.11
CA GLN A 262 -23.63 -4.63 -10.91
C GLN A 262 -23.49 -5.46 -12.19
N ASP A 263 -24.61 -5.79 -12.80
CA ASP A 263 -24.66 -6.39 -14.13
C ASP A 263 -24.62 -5.33 -15.25
N ARG A 264 -24.66 -5.76 -16.52
CA ARG A 264 -24.63 -4.84 -17.66
C ARG A 264 -25.91 -4.03 -17.84
N HIS A 265 -27.01 -4.38 -17.15
CA HIS A 265 -28.26 -3.64 -17.13
C HIS A 265 -28.30 -2.60 -15.99
N GLY A 266 -27.23 -2.51 -15.18
CA GLY A 266 -27.15 -1.61 -14.03
C GLY A 266 -27.90 -2.15 -12.80
N GLN A 267 -28.29 -3.42 -12.78
CA GLN A 267 -28.88 -4.05 -11.62
C GLN A 267 -27.76 -4.50 -10.65
N ALA A 268 -27.90 -4.12 -9.39
CA ALA A 268 -26.94 -4.48 -8.35
C ALA A 268 -26.84 -6.00 -8.18
N ILE A 269 -25.62 -6.54 -8.15
CA ILE A 269 -25.33 -7.95 -7.87
C ILE A 269 -24.99 -8.07 -6.37
N THR A 270 -25.96 -8.50 -5.57
CA THR A 270 -25.79 -8.63 -4.11
C THR A 270 -25.22 -9.98 -3.70
N VAL A 271 -24.59 -10.05 -2.54
CA VAL A 271 -24.08 -11.32 -1.98
C VAL A 271 -25.19 -12.35 -1.71
N ASP A 272 -26.40 -11.89 -1.36
CA ASP A 272 -27.56 -12.77 -1.16
C ASP A 272 -28.06 -13.35 -2.49
N TYR A 273 -28.04 -12.56 -3.56
CA TYR A 273 -28.35 -13.04 -4.91
C TYR A 273 -27.37 -14.12 -5.35
N VAL A 274 -26.06 -13.87 -5.21
CA VAL A 274 -25.02 -14.85 -5.55
C VAL A 274 -25.17 -16.12 -4.71
N LYS A 275 -25.44 -16.00 -3.40
CA LYS A 275 -25.71 -17.14 -2.52
C LYS A 275 -26.90 -17.96 -3.01
N GLN A 276 -28.00 -17.31 -3.38
CA GLN A 276 -29.20 -17.99 -3.88
C GLN A 276 -28.88 -18.77 -5.16
N VAL A 277 -28.21 -18.14 -6.13
CA VAL A 277 -27.77 -18.78 -7.37
C VAL A 277 -26.95 -20.04 -7.10
N LEU A 278 -25.95 -19.95 -6.21
CA LEU A 278 -25.09 -21.09 -5.87
C LEU A 278 -25.85 -22.20 -5.14
N THR A 279 -26.79 -21.85 -4.27
CA THR A 279 -27.62 -22.82 -3.54
C THR A 279 -28.58 -23.54 -4.50
N ASP A 280 -29.26 -22.80 -5.37
CA ASP A 280 -30.29 -23.33 -6.26
C ASP A 280 -29.69 -24.15 -7.41
N ARG A 281 -28.57 -23.70 -8.01
CA ARG A 281 -27.97 -24.35 -9.18
C ARG A 281 -26.97 -25.45 -8.83
N LEU A 282 -26.22 -25.32 -7.73
CA LEU A 282 -25.19 -26.30 -7.35
C LEU A 282 -25.57 -27.18 -6.15
N GLY A 283 -26.59 -26.80 -5.36
CA GLY A 283 -26.95 -27.50 -4.13
C GLY A 283 -25.87 -27.39 -3.04
N GLU A 284 -25.00 -26.38 -3.11
CA GLU A 284 -23.87 -26.20 -2.20
C GLU A 284 -24.27 -25.51 -0.89
N ASP A 285 -23.62 -25.91 0.22
CA ASP A 285 -23.75 -25.22 1.50
C ASP A 285 -23.02 -23.86 1.45
N THR A 286 -23.74 -22.84 0.99
CA THR A 286 -23.22 -21.50 0.74
C THR A 286 -23.44 -20.57 1.93
N ARG A 287 -22.42 -19.78 2.28
CA ARG A 287 -22.46 -18.78 3.35
C ARG A 287 -22.10 -17.41 2.82
N VAL A 288 -22.69 -16.38 3.42
CA VAL A 288 -22.40 -14.99 3.13
C VAL A 288 -21.61 -14.40 4.29
N THR A 289 -20.63 -13.56 3.99
CA THR A 289 -19.93 -12.76 4.99
C THR A 289 -19.77 -11.34 4.47
N ILE A 290 -20.36 -10.39 5.18
CA ILE A 290 -20.19 -8.97 4.90
C ILE A 290 -19.11 -8.47 5.86
N LEU A 291 -17.92 -8.17 5.36
CA LEU A 291 -16.81 -7.72 6.20
C LEU A 291 -17.15 -6.38 6.87
N GLY A 292 -17.80 -5.48 6.14
CA GLY A 292 -18.20 -4.17 6.64
C GLY A 292 -17.01 -3.35 7.14
N HIS A 293 -17.19 -2.63 8.24
CA HIS A 293 -16.25 -1.60 8.72
C HIS A 293 -14.94 -2.14 9.32
N VAL A 294 -14.77 -3.46 9.45
CA VAL A 294 -13.45 -4.03 9.82
C VAL A 294 -12.38 -3.65 8.80
N GLN A 295 -12.78 -3.32 7.56
CA GLN A 295 -11.92 -2.85 6.48
C GLN A 295 -11.41 -1.42 6.68
N ARG A 296 -12.09 -0.59 7.49
CA ARG A 296 -11.68 0.79 7.82
C ARG A 296 -10.92 0.90 9.14
N GLY A 297 -11.14 -0.06 10.04
CA GLY A 297 -10.51 -0.10 11.35
C GLY A 297 -9.14 -0.77 11.36
N GLY A 298 -8.51 -0.79 12.54
CA GLY A 298 -7.22 -1.44 12.77
C GLY A 298 -6.02 -0.50 12.61
N THR A 299 -4.85 -1.02 12.95
CA THR A 299 -3.58 -0.31 12.81
C THR A 299 -3.22 -0.19 11.32
N PRO A 300 -2.66 0.95 10.88
CA PRO A 300 -2.21 1.09 9.49
C PRO A 300 -1.03 0.17 9.19
N SER A 301 -0.96 -0.31 7.95
CA SER A 301 0.20 -1.03 7.40
C SER A 301 1.44 -0.13 7.40
N ALA A 302 2.61 -0.75 7.27
CA ALA A 302 3.85 0.01 7.17
C ALA A 302 3.88 0.92 5.93
N PHE A 303 3.30 0.45 4.81
CA PHE A 303 3.17 1.23 3.58
C PHE A 303 2.32 2.49 3.83
N ASP A 304 1.11 2.36 4.37
CA ASP A 304 0.24 3.51 4.62
C ASP A 304 0.85 4.50 5.62
N ARG A 305 1.61 4.02 6.63
CA ARG A 305 2.33 4.92 7.55
C ARG A 305 3.42 5.71 6.84
N ASN A 306 4.26 5.04 6.06
CA ASN A 306 5.39 5.66 5.36
C ASN A 306 4.90 6.60 4.26
N MET A 307 4.01 6.12 3.38
CA MET A 307 3.41 6.90 2.32
C MET A 307 2.73 8.15 2.89
N SER A 308 1.83 8.00 3.87
CA SER A 308 1.15 9.15 4.49
C SER A 308 2.12 10.15 5.13
N THR A 309 3.22 9.65 5.71
CA THR A 309 4.26 10.51 6.28
C THR A 309 4.96 11.34 5.20
N MET A 310 5.33 10.70 4.09
CA MET A 310 5.96 11.37 2.95
C MET A 310 5.02 12.39 2.30
N LEU A 311 3.77 12.00 2.04
CA LEU A 311 2.75 12.90 1.47
C LEU A 311 2.44 14.08 2.39
N GLY A 312 2.37 13.87 3.71
CA GLY A 312 2.17 14.95 4.67
C GLY A 312 3.31 15.97 4.71
N CYS A 313 4.56 15.51 4.62
CA CYS A 313 5.72 16.39 4.49
C CYS A 313 5.68 17.20 3.17
N ALA A 314 5.43 16.51 2.06
CA ALA A 314 5.35 17.13 0.74
C ALA A 314 4.19 18.14 0.63
N ALA A 315 3.06 17.89 1.30
CA ALA A 315 1.95 18.82 1.36
C ALA A 315 2.32 20.15 2.02
N VAL A 316 3.11 20.11 3.10
CA VAL A 316 3.63 21.34 3.73
C VAL A 316 4.60 22.05 2.80
N ASP A 317 5.53 21.33 2.18
CA ASP A 317 6.49 21.91 1.24
C ASP A 317 5.81 22.57 0.04
N GLU A 318 4.75 21.96 -0.48
CA GLU A 318 3.97 22.53 -1.57
C GLU A 318 3.24 23.79 -1.12
N LEU A 319 2.57 23.72 0.02
CA LEU A 319 1.78 24.82 0.55
C LEU A 319 2.65 26.07 0.79
N LEU A 320 3.86 25.92 1.32
CA LEU A 320 4.79 27.05 1.53
C LEU A 320 5.35 27.67 0.24
N LYS A 321 5.24 26.98 -0.90
CA LYS A 321 5.63 27.51 -2.22
C LYS A 321 4.48 28.24 -2.92
N MET A 322 3.25 28.07 -2.45
CA MET A 322 2.07 28.62 -3.10
C MET A 322 2.06 30.15 -3.05
N THR A 323 1.60 30.72 -4.15
CA THR A 323 1.26 32.14 -4.31
C THR A 323 -0.26 32.31 -4.40
N PRO A 324 -0.81 33.53 -4.31
CA PRO A 324 -2.25 33.76 -4.48
C PRO A 324 -2.83 33.19 -5.80
N ASP A 325 -2.02 33.18 -6.86
CA ASP A 325 -2.41 32.68 -8.19
C ASP A 325 -2.20 31.16 -8.35
N SER A 326 -1.59 30.50 -7.36
CA SER A 326 -1.37 29.04 -7.42
C SER A 326 -2.69 28.31 -7.36
N GLU A 327 -2.86 27.30 -8.21
CA GLU A 327 -4.02 26.42 -8.14
C GLU A 327 -3.84 25.38 -7.03
N PRO A 328 -4.93 24.92 -6.38
CA PRO A 328 -4.85 23.88 -5.35
C PRO A 328 -4.24 22.60 -5.90
N GLN A 329 -3.35 22.01 -5.12
CA GLN A 329 -2.65 20.78 -5.50
C GLN A 329 -3.19 19.58 -4.72
N LEU A 330 -3.28 18.45 -5.42
CA LEU A 330 -3.40 17.12 -4.86
C LEU A 330 -1.99 16.52 -4.78
N ILE A 331 -1.58 16.05 -3.60
CA ILE A 331 -0.33 15.30 -3.44
C ILE A 331 -0.66 13.82 -3.39
N GLY A 332 -0.03 13.05 -4.27
CA GLY A 332 -0.25 11.62 -4.42
C GLY A 332 1.03 10.87 -4.74
N LEU A 333 0.87 9.59 -5.08
CA LEU A 333 1.95 8.70 -5.45
C LEU A 333 1.77 8.28 -6.92
N ARG A 334 2.84 8.27 -7.72
CA ARG A 334 2.86 7.63 -9.04
C ARG A 334 4.18 6.94 -9.26
N ASP A 335 4.16 5.68 -9.70
CA ASP A 335 5.37 4.88 -9.89
C ASP A 335 6.29 4.91 -8.64
N ASN A 336 5.66 4.93 -7.45
CA ASN A 336 6.31 5.05 -6.15
C ASN A 336 7.06 6.37 -5.87
N ASP A 337 6.86 7.39 -6.71
CA ASP A 337 7.35 8.75 -6.51
C ASP A 337 6.21 9.70 -6.09
N ILE A 338 6.54 10.74 -5.30
CA ILE A 338 5.58 11.77 -4.90
C ILE A 338 5.28 12.66 -6.09
N VAL A 339 3.99 12.84 -6.39
CA VAL A 339 3.51 13.71 -7.47
C VAL A 339 2.59 14.81 -6.95
N HIS A 340 2.66 15.96 -7.62
CA HIS A 340 1.87 17.15 -7.36
C HIS A 340 0.99 17.36 -8.59
N SER A 341 -0.33 17.38 -8.42
CA SER A 341 -1.28 17.46 -9.53
C SER A 341 -2.38 18.50 -9.26
N PRO A 342 -2.89 19.21 -10.28
CA PRO A 342 -4.02 20.12 -10.12
C PRO A 342 -5.25 19.39 -9.52
N LEU A 343 -5.69 19.82 -8.34
CA LEU A 343 -6.71 19.11 -7.55
C LEU A 343 -8.01 18.92 -8.33
N MET A 344 -8.52 20.00 -8.94
CA MET A 344 -9.82 19.96 -9.61
C MET A 344 -9.78 19.18 -10.93
N GLU A 345 -8.63 19.14 -11.60
CA GLU A 345 -8.45 18.28 -12.78
C GLU A 345 -8.57 16.81 -12.37
N MET A 346 -7.93 16.42 -11.26
CA MET A 346 -7.97 15.05 -10.76
C MET A 346 -9.38 14.66 -10.29
N VAL A 347 -10.09 15.55 -9.59
CA VAL A 347 -11.50 15.35 -9.19
C VAL A 347 -12.39 15.15 -10.43
N ALA A 348 -12.26 15.99 -11.45
CA ALA A 348 -13.05 15.87 -12.67
C ALA A 348 -12.81 14.53 -13.39
N LYS A 349 -11.55 14.09 -13.46
CA LYS A 349 -11.19 12.78 -14.03
C LYS A 349 -11.76 11.61 -13.22
N THR A 350 -11.83 11.73 -11.90
CA THR A 350 -12.49 10.74 -11.02
C THR A 350 -13.98 10.64 -11.31
N HIS A 351 -14.69 11.78 -11.41
CA HIS A 351 -16.13 11.80 -11.73
C HIS A 351 -16.42 11.23 -13.12
N GLN A 352 -15.54 11.46 -14.09
CA GLN A 352 -15.65 10.88 -15.43
C GLN A 352 -15.69 9.34 -15.42
N ILE A 353 -15.00 8.67 -14.49
CA ILE A 353 -15.05 7.20 -14.38
C ILE A 353 -16.46 6.74 -13.97
N ALA A 354 -17.08 7.42 -13.01
CA ALA A 354 -18.43 7.12 -12.57
C ALA A 354 -19.45 7.36 -13.70
N GLU A 355 -19.28 8.43 -14.48
CA GLU A 355 -20.11 8.72 -15.66
C GLU A 355 -20.01 7.62 -16.72
N LEU A 356 -18.80 7.11 -17.00
CA LEU A 356 -18.60 6.00 -17.94
C LEU A 356 -19.27 4.71 -17.49
N ILE A 357 -19.16 4.38 -16.19
CA ILE A 357 -19.84 3.21 -15.61
C ILE A 357 -21.36 3.36 -15.73
N GLN A 358 -21.91 4.56 -15.47
CA GLN A 358 -23.33 4.85 -15.63
C GLN A 358 -23.78 4.80 -17.09
N ALA A 359 -22.92 5.18 -18.03
CA ALA A 359 -23.15 5.10 -19.47
C ALA A 359 -22.94 3.68 -20.05
N HIS A 360 -22.60 2.70 -19.21
CA HIS A 360 -22.26 1.33 -19.61
C HIS A 360 -21.01 1.23 -20.52
N GLU A 361 -20.12 2.21 -20.47
CA GLU A 361 -18.85 2.27 -21.20
C GLU A 361 -17.69 1.66 -20.37
N TYR A 362 -17.84 0.37 -20.03
CA TYR A 362 -16.97 -0.32 -19.07
C TYR A 362 -15.50 -0.44 -19.51
N ASP A 363 -15.24 -0.67 -20.80
CA ASP A 363 -13.86 -0.77 -21.32
C ASP A 363 -13.08 0.53 -21.09
N GLN A 364 -13.72 1.68 -21.34
CA GLN A 364 -13.12 2.99 -21.09
C GLN A 364 -12.97 3.28 -19.59
N ALA A 365 -13.92 2.83 -18.76
CA ALA A 365 -13.80 2.95 -17.31
C ALA A 365 -12.60 2.14 -16.77
N MET A 366 -12.41 0.91 -17.25
CA MET A 366 -11.25 0.06 -16.94
C MET A 366 -9.93 0.73 -17.34
N GLU A 367 -9.84 1.26 -18.57
CA GLU A 367 -8.63 1.95 -19.04
C GLU A 367 -8.28 3.16 -18.15
N LYS A 368 -9.29 3.91 -17.68
CA LYS A 368 -9.08 5.06 -16.80
C LYS A 368 -8.66 4.72 -15.38
N ARG A 369 -8.88 3.49 -14.89
CA ARG A 369 -8.30 3.03 -13.61
C ARG A 369 -6.78 2.85 -13.67
N GLY A 370 -6.21 2.87 -14.87
CA GLY A 370 -4.76 2.82 -15.09
C GLY A 370 -4.25 1.42 -15.40
N ARG A 371 -3.02 1.38 -15.92
CA ARG A 371 -2.38 0.18 -16.45
C ARG A 371 -2.29 -0.94 -15.41
N GLY A 372 -1.88 -0.62 -14.18
CA GLY A 372 -1.75 -1.61 -13.11
C GLY A 372 -3.08 -2.30 -12.78
N PHE A 373 -4.20 -1.57 -12.82
CA PHE A 373 -5.52 -2.15 -12.60
C PHE A 373 -5.91 -3.13 -13.71
N VAL A 374 -5.72 -2.73 -14.97
CA VAL A 374 -6.05 -3.55 -16.14
C VAL A 374 -5.20 -4.82 -16.18
N GLU A 375 -3.89 -4.71 -15.96
CA GLU A 375 -2.99 -5.87 -15.92
C GLU A 375 -3.35 -6.83 -14.79
N SER A 376 -3.64 -6.32 -13.59
CA SER A 376 -4.11 -7.12 -12.45
C SER A 376 -5.41 -7.86 -12.76
N PHE A 377 -6.36 -7.19 -13.42
CA PHE A 377 -7.62 -7.81 -13.83
C PHE A 377 -7.41 -8.94 -14.85
N GLN A 378 -6.58 -8.73 -15.86
CA GLN A 378 -6.25 -9.77 -16.85
C GLN A 378 -5.56 -10.98 -16.20
N ILE A 379 -4.64 -10.74 -15.27
CA ILE A 379 -3.99 -11.80 -14.49
C ILE A 379 -5.05 -12.57 -13.69
N LEU A 380 -5.94 -11.87 -12.99
CA LEU A 380 -7.00 -12.50 -12.20
C LEU A 380 -7.90 -13.38 -13.08
N GLN A 381 -8.30 -12.90 -14.26
CA GLN A 381 -9.13 -13.67 -15.20
C GLN A 381 -8.49 -14.98 -15.65
N THR A 382 -7.16 -15.03 -15.77
CA THR A 382 -6.47 -16.30 -16.02
C THR A 382 -6.45 -17.17 -14.76
N LEU A 383 -6.18 -16.58 -13.59
CA LEU A 383 -6.00 -17.32 -12.34
C LEU A 383 -7.28 -17.97 -11.79
N THR A 384 -8.47 -17.39 -12.05
CA THR A 384 -9.78 -17.89 -11.61
C THR A 384 -10.28 -19.09 -12.44
N ARG A 385 -9.64 -19.39 -13.58
CA ARG A 385 -10.03 -20.51 -14.44
C ARG A 385 -9.81 -21.87 -13.75
N ALA A 386 -10.71 -22.81 -14.04
CA ALA A 386 -10.55 -24.20 -13.61
C ALA A 386 -9.44 -24.93 -14.40
N TYR A 387 -9.29 -24.59 -15.68
CA TYR A 387 -8.31 -25.18 -16.61
C TYR A 387 -7.67 -24.10 -17.48
N PRO A 388 -6.42 -24.31 -17.94
CA PRO A 388 -5.81 -23.45 -18.95
C PRO A 388 -6.54 -23.58 -20.28
N HIS A 389 -6.43 -22.56 -21.14
CA HIS A 389 -6.81 -22.72 -22.55
C HIS A 389 -6.02 -23.85 -23.22
N ALA A 390 -6.66 -24.51 -24.18
CA ALA A 390 -5.94 -25.39 -25.08
C ALA A 390 -4.95 -24.57 -25.92
N PRO A 391 -3.73 -25.08 -26.17
CA PRO A 391 -2.79 -24.43 -27.08
C PRO A 391 -3.42 -24.29 -28.47
N GLU A 392 -3.15 -23.18 -29.15
CA GLU A 392 -3.68 -22.95 -30.49
C GLU A 392 -3.09 -23.98 -31.48
N PRO A 393 -3.87 -24.47 -32.47
CA PRO A 393 -3.35 -25.40 -33.47
C PRO A 393 -2.14 -24.83 -34.22
N GLY A 394 -1.00 -25.52 -34.15
CA GLY A 394 0.25 -25.10 -34.80
C GLY A 394 1.09 -24.10 -33.99
N GLN A 395 0.66 -23.72 -32.79
CA GLN A 395 1.44 -22.84 -31.92
C GLN A 395 2.76 -23.48 -31.48
N LYS A 396 3.84 -22.70 -31.48
CA LYS A 396 5.10 -23.11 -30.85
C LYS A 396 4.93 -23.21 -29.33
N ARG A 397 5.16 -24.42 -28.79
CA ARG A 397 5.13 -24.68 -27.36
C ARG A 397 6.54 -24.64 -26.78
N LEU A 398 6.84 -23.59 -26.03
CA LEU A 398 8.11 -23.47 -25.31
C LEU A 398 8.09 -24.32 -24.05
N ARG A 399 9.26 -24.80 -23.61
CA ARG A 399 9.48 -25.46 -22.31
C ARG A 399 10.17 -24.47 -21.38
N LEU A 400 9.38 -23.84 -20.51
CA LEU A 400 9.85 -22.75 -19.64
C LEU A 400 10.05 -23.28 -18.22
N ALA A 401 11.25 -23.11 -17.68
CA ALA A 401 11.60 -23.54 -16.34
C ALA A 401 11.46 -22.39 -15.33
N VAL A 402 10.86 -22.69 -14.17
CA VAL A 402 10.71 -21.78 -13.03
C VAL A 402 11.46 -22.37 -11.84
N MET A 403 12.23 -21.54 -11.14
CA MET A 403 13.01 -21.96 -9.99
C MET A 403 13.14 -20.87 -8.93
N HIS A 404 13.43 -21.30 -7.70
CA HIS A 404 13.80 -20.40 -6.61
C HIS A 404 15.32 -20.39 -6.40
N SER A 405 15.90 -19.24 -6.02
CA SER A 405 17.33 -19.14 -5.72
C SER A 405 17.63 -18.12 -4.63
N GLY A 406 18.50 -18.46 -3.67
CA GLY A 406 18.84 -17.62 -2.53
C GLY A 406 18.05 -17.96 -1.27
N SER A 407 17.84 -16.96 -0.41
CA SER A 407 17.03 -17.11 0.81
C SER A 407 15.54 -17.18 0.51
N PRO A 408 14.74 -17.87 1.34
CA PRO A 408 13.29 -17.80 1.23
C PRO A 408 12.83 -16.37 1.53
N ALA A 409 11.90 -15.88 0.71
CA ALA A 409 11.22 -14.61 0.90
C ALA A 409 9.71 -14.83 0.73
N PRO A 410 8.85 -14.17 1.53
CA PRO A 410 7.41 -14.17 1.29
C PRO A 410 7.08 -13.74 -0.15
N GLY A 411 6.08 -14.37 -0.77
CA GLY A 411 5.66 -14.08 -2.14
C GLY A 411 6.37 -14.89 -3.23
N MET A 412 7.45 -15.63 -2.93
CA MET A 412 8.11 -16.50 -3.93
C MET A 412 7.17 -17.57 -4.50
N ASN A 413 6.31 -18.14 -3.67
CA ASN A 413 5.30 -19.12 -4.09
C ASN A 413 4.20 -18.47 -4.94
N ALA A 414 3.74 -17.28 -4.56
CA ALA A 414 2.76 -16.53 -5.34
C ALA A 414 3.30 -16.18 -6.74
N ALA A 415 4.54 -15.69 -6.84
CA ALA A 415 5.20 -15.40 -8.11
C ALA A 415 5.35 -16.66 -8.98
N ALA A 416 5.81 -17.78 -8.40
CA ALA A 416 5.92 -19.04 -9.12
C ALA A 416 4.55 -19.53 -9.61
N ARG A 417 3.51 -19.48 -8.77
CA ARG A 417 2.13 -19.85 -9.12
C ARG A 417 1.64 -19.07 -10.33
N VAL A 418 1.80 -17.74 -10.32
CA VAL A 418 1.35 -16.88 -11.41
C VAL A 418 2.11 -17.18 -12.71
N ALA A 419 3.44 -17.29 -12.65
CA ALA A 419 4.25 -17.62 -13.81
C ALA A 419 3.85 -18.97 -14.43
N ILE A 420 3.64 -19.99 -13.59
CA ILE A 420 3.23 -21.34 -14.03
C ILE A 420 1.83 -21.31 -14.65
N ARG A 421 0.83 -20.71 -13.99
CA ARG A 421 -0.54 -20.65 -14.54
C ARG A 421 -0.61 -19.86 -15.83
N LEU A 422 0.05 -18.70 -15.93
CA LEU A 422 0.08 -17.92 -17.17
C LEU A 422 0.79 -18.66 -18.31
N GLY A 423 1.91 -19.34 -18.02
CA GLY A 423 2.62 -20.12 -19.03
C GLY A 423 1.79 -21.30 -19.55
N LEU A 424 1.10 -22.01 -18.66
CA LEU A 424 0.18 -23.09 -19.03
C LEU A 424 -1.02 -22.57 -19.82
N ASP A 425 -1.64 -21.45 -19.41
CA ASP A 425 -2.78 -20.85 -20.10
C ASP A 425 -2.43 -20.38 -21.52
N ARG A 426 -1.18 -19.94 -21.73
CA ARG A 426 -0.63 -19.61 -23.05
C ARG A 426 -0.18 -20.83 -23.85
N GLY A 427 -0.44 -22.05 -23.39
CA GLY A 427 -0.16 -23.28 -24.12
C GLY A 427 1.30 -23.77 -24.03
N HIS A 428 2.14 -23.18 -23.19
CA HIS A 428 3.52 -23.64 -22.99
C HIS A 428 3.60 -24.87 -22.07
N VAL A 429 4.77 -25.50 -22.01
CA VAL A 429 5.09 -26.53 -21.02
C VAL A 429 5.88 -25.88 -19.91
N MET A 430 5.39 -26.02 -18.68
CA MET A 430 6.05 -25.44 -17.51
C MET A 430 6.85 -26.51 -16.77
N LEU A 431 8.07 -26.16 -16.41
CA LEU A 431 9.01 -27.01 -15.68
C LEU A 431 9.31 -26.39 -14.32
N ALA A 432 9.30 -27.21 -13.27
CA ALA A 432 9.66 -26.83 -11.92
C ALA A 432 11.05 -27.40 -11.59
N VAL A 433 12.04 -26.53 -11.42
CA VAL A 433 13.36 -26.95 -10.94
C VAL A 433 13.34 -26.99 -9.42
N ARG A 434 13.65 -28.15 -8.83
CA ARG A 434 13.65 -28.31 -7.38
C ARG A 434 14.94 -27.79 -6.77
N ASN A 435 14.88 -27.18 -5.60
CA ASN A 435 16.04 -26.87 -4.76
C ASN A 435 17.13 -26.07 -5.50
N GLY A 436 16.73 -25.04 -6.25
CA GLY A 436 17.64 -24.11 -6.91
C GLY A 436 18.67 -24.76 -7.85
N PHE A 437 19.84 -24.12 -7.99
CA PHE A 437 20.90 -24.60 -8.88
C PHE A 437 21.42 -26.00 -8.55
N PRO A 438 21.54 -26.41 -7.27
CA PRO A 438 21.87 -27.79 -6.93
C PRO A 438 20.93 -28.83 -7.55
N GLY A 439 19.62 -28.59 -7.57
CA GLY A 439 18.71 -29.52 -8.24
C GLY A 439 18.75 -29.39 -9.76
N LEU A 440 18.96 -28.20 -10.31
CA LEU A 440 19.23 -28.03 -11.75
C LEU A 440 20.40 -28.90 -12.21
N MET A 441 21.52 -28.88 -11.48
CA MET A 441 22.70 -29.68 -11.80
C MET A 441 22.48 -31.19 -11.68
N ARG A 442 21.50 -31.62 -10.87
CA ARG A 442 21.12 -33.04 -10.72
C ARG A 442 20.04 -33.49 -11.71
N GLY A 443 19.43 -32.56 -12.47
CA GLY A 443 18.26 -32.86 -13.29
C GLY A 443 16.97 -33.06 -12.49
N ASP A 444 16.89 -32.52 -11.27
CA ASP A 444 15.69 -32.56 -10.42
C ASP A 444 14.61 -31.59 -10.97
N ILE A 445 14.04 -31.93 -12.13
CA ILE A 445 13.11 -31.08 -12.89
C ILE A 445 11.85 -31.86 -13.23
N ASP A 446 10.71 -31.35 -12.75
CA ASP A 446 9.39 -31.92 -13.00
C ASP A 446 8.59 -31.07 -14.00
N GLU A 447 7.81 -31.69 -14.89
CA GLU A 447 6.72 -30.98 -15.55
C GLU A 447 5.63 -30.65 -14.51
N ILE A 448 5.26 -29.37 -14.40
CA ILE A 448 4.33 -28.89 -13.38
C ILE A 448 2.98 -28.54 -13.97
N GLY A 449 1.92 -29.06 -13.35
CA GLY A 449 0.54 -28.91 -13.81
C GLY A 449 -0.20 -27.75 -13.13
N TRP A 450 -1.34 -27.37 -13.72
CA TRP A 450 -2.19 -26.26 -13.25
C TRP A 450 -2.62 -26.39 -11.79
N GLN A 451 -2.98 -27.62 -11.38
CA GLN A 451 -3.47 -27.92 -10.04
C GLN A 451 -2.34 -28.03 -9.01
N THR A 452 -1.09 -28.27 -9.45
CA THR A 452 0.04 -28.47 -8.54
C THR A 452 0.37 -27.22 -7.73
N VAL A 453 0.07 -26.04 -8.28
CA VAL A 453 0.31 -24.73 -7.65
C VAL A 453 -0.93 -24.14 -6.99
N ASP A 454 -1.98 -24.95 -6.82
CA ASP A 454 -3.18 -24.51 -6.11
C ASP A 454 -2.88 -24.25 -4.61
N GLY A 455 -3.47 -23.19 -4.06
CA GLY A 455 -3.20 -22.75 -2.69
C GLY A 455 -1.82 -22.14 -2.42
N TRP A 456 -0.93 -22.03 -3.42
CA TRP A 456 0.42 -21.46 -3.21
C TRP A 456 0.44 -19.95 -2.92
N VAL A 457 -0.67 -19.25 -3.18
CA VAL A 457 -0.76 -17.79 -3.06
C VAL A 457 -0.58 -17.30 -1.61
N ALA A 458 -1.25 -17.94 -0.65
CA ALA A 458 -1.21 -17.59 0.77
C ALA A 458 -0.07 -18.28 1.54
N LYS A 459 0.73 -19.13 0.87
CA LYS A 459 1.80 -19.90 1.53
C LYS A 459 3.11 -19.13 1.55
N GLY A 460 3.66 -18.94 2.76
CA GLY A 460 5.05 -18.54 2.95
C GLY A 460 6.07 -19.61 2.51
N GLY A 461 7.36 -19.30 2.61
CA GLY A 461 8.44 -20.22 2.26
C GLY A 461 8.67 -20.37 0.76
N ALA A 462 9.13 -21.56 0.35
CA ALA A 462 9.58 -21.86 -1.02
C ALA A 462 9.23 -23.31 -1.40
N GLU A 463 8.06 -23.53 -2.00
CA GLU A 463 7.53 -24.86 -2.38
C GLU A 463 8.34 -25.54 -3.50
N LEU A 464 9.08 -24.77 -4.30
CA LEU A 464 10.07 -25.31 -5.25
C LEU A 464 11.38 -25.69 -4.55
N GLY A 465 11.60 -25.27 -3.30
CA GLY A 465 12.86 -25.38 -2.59
C GLY A 465 13.87 -24.33 -3.06
N THR A 466 14.60 -23.73 -2.11
CA THR A 466 15.57 -22.67 -2.39
C THR A 466 16.84 -22.86 -1.57
N ASN A 467 17.97 -22.34 -2.05
CA ASN A 467 19.25 -22.31 -1.33
C ASN A 467 20.19 -21.25 -1.90
N ARG A 468 21.27 -20.97 -1.18
CA ARG A 468 22.24 -19.91 -1.50
C ARG A 468 23.45 -20.39 -2.33
N THR A 469 23.37 -21.56 -2.96
CA THR A 469 24.52 -22.12 -3.71
C THR A 469 24.70 -21.38 -5.02
N VAL A 470 25.89 -20.80 -5.22
CA VAL A 470 26.35 -20.26 -6.51
C VAL A 470 27.20 -21.35 -7.19
N PRO A 471 26.83 -21.81 -8.40
CA PRO A 471 27.62 -22.80 -9.14
C PRO A 471 29.03 -22.31 -9.47
N ALA A 472 30.01 -23.20 -9.34
CA ALA A 472 31.39 -22.94 -9.79
C ALA A 472 31.50 -23.11 -11.31
N GLU A 473 32.61 -22.71 -11.93
CA GLU A 473 32.81 -22.86 -13.38
C GLU A 473 32.75 -24.35 -13.81
N ASP A 474 33.30 -25.25 -13.00
CA ASP A 474 33.27 -26.71 -13.23
C ASP A 474 31.84 -27.29 -13.25
N ASP A 475 30.85 -26.55 -12.74
CA ASP A 475 29.45 -26.96 -12.74
C ASP A 475 28.70 -26.55 -14.01
N TYR A 476 29.23 -25.63 -14.83
CA TYR A 476 28.54 -25.08 -15.98
C TYR A 476 28.25 -26.12 -17.06
N GLU A 477 29.15 -27.08 -17.27
CA GLU A 477 28.90 -28.19 -18.20
C GLU A 477 27.68 -29.01 -17.77
N ARG A 478 27.52 -29.27 -16.46
CA ARG A 478 26.34 -30.00 -15.93
C ARG A 478 25.06 -29.22 -16.14
N ILE A 479 25.08 -27.91 -15.87
CA ILE A 479 23.93 -27.04 -16.10
C ILE A 479 23.57 -27.02 -17.59
N ALA A 480 24.55 -26.85 -18.48
CA ALA A 480 24.35 -26.84 -19.92
C ALA A 480 23.77 -28.16 -20.45
N SER A 481 24.29 -29.30 -19.97
CA SER A 481 23.73 -30.62 -20.28
C SER A 481 22.29 -30.74 -19.82
N CYS A 482 21.97 -30.34 -18.59
CA CYS A 482 20.61 -30.40 -18.07
C CYS A 482 19.63 -29.52 -18.87
N LEU A 483 20.01 -28.29 -19.20
CA LEU A 483 19.19 -27.41 -20.05
C LEU A 483 18.90 -28.06 -21.41
N THR A 484 19.89 -28.73 -21.99
CA THR A 484 19.77 -29.41 -23.29
C THR A 484 18.91 -30.67 -23.19
N GLU A 485 19.15 -31.52 -22.20
CA GLU A 485 18.43 -32.78 -21.96
C GLU A 485 16.94 -32.54 -21.72
N HIS A 486 16.61 -31.55 -20.88
CA HIS A 486 15.22 -31.18 -20.60
C HIS A 486 14.61 -30.23 -21.64
N LYS A 487 15.40 -29.83 -22.65
CA LYS A 487 15.02 -28.94 -23.76
C LYS A 487 14.42 -27.63 -23.25
N ILE A 488 15.07 -27.01 -22.28
CA ILE A 488 14.59 -25.77 -21.65
C ILE A 488 14.80 -24.61 -22.63
N ASP A 489 13.71 -23.93 -22.99
CA ASP A 489 13.72 -22.80 -23.91
C ASP A 489 13.89 -21.45 -23.19
N GLY A 490 13.70 -21.40 -21.87
CA GLY A 490 13.84 -20.19 -21.06
C GLY A 490 13.79 -20.50 -19.57
N LEU A 491 14.47 -19.71 -18.76
CA LEU A 491 14.61 -19.91 -17.33
C LEU A 491 14.21 -18.65 -16.54
N LEU A 492 13.20 -18.79 -15.68
CA LEU A 492 12.73 -17.78 -14.73
C LEU A 492 13.23 -18.11 -13.32
N ILE A 493 14.02 -17.20 -12.75
CA ILE A 493 14.63 -17.36 -11.44
C ILE A 493 14.01 -16.33 -10.50
N ILE A 494 13.28 -16.80 -9.51
CA ILE A 494 12.71 -15.96 -8.45
C ILE A 494 13.65 -16.05 -7.25
N GLY A 495 14.31 -14.96 -6.88
CA GLY A 495 15.38 -15.08 -5.92
C GLY A 495 16.21 -13.86 -5.58
N GLY A 496 17.15 -14.10 -4.67
CA GLY A 496 18.10 -13.14 -4.14
C GLY A 496 19.37 -12.98 -4.99
N SER A 497 20.40 -12.43 -4.36
CA SER A 497 21.70 -12.14 -4.98
C SER A 497 22.36 -13.37 -5.61
N THR A 498 22.20 -14.56 -5.00
CA THR A 498 22.65 -15.85 -5.57
C THR A 498 22.09 -16.09 -6.98
N GLY A 499 20.82 -15.79 -7.21
CA GLY A 499 20.17 -15.93 -8.51
C GLY A 499 20.79 -14.98 -9.54
N TYR A 500 20.92 -13.70 -9.16
CA TYR A 500 21.48 -12.65 -10.01
C TYR A 500 22.92 -12.93 -10.42
N GLN A 501 23.78 -13.26 -9.44
CA GLN A 501 25.19 -13.60 -9.68
C GLN A 501 25.32 -14.79 -10.62
N THR A 502 24.53 -15.84 -10.39
CA THR A 502 24.58 -17.03 -11.24
C THR A 502 24.12 -16.73 -12.66
N VAL A 503 23.01 -15.99 -12.85
CA VAL A 503 22.55 -15.60 -14.19
C VAL A 503 23.58 -14.76 -14.92
N TYR A 504 24.23 -13.82 -14.22
CA TYR A 504 25.30 -13.02 -14.80
C TYR A 504 26.46 -13.91 -15.28
N HIS A 505 26.90 -14.88 -14.47
CA HIS A 505 27.96 -15.82 -14.87
C HIS A 505 27.54 -16.69 -16.06
N LEU A 506 26.34 -17.27 -16.04
CA LEU A 506 25.83 -18.10 -17.14
C LEU A 506 25.70 -17.29 -18.45
N ALA A 507 25.25 -16.04 -18.36
CA ALA A 507 25.15 -15.14 -19.50
C ALA A 507 26.53 -14.82 -20.11
N GLY A 508 27.56 -14.66 -19.26
CA GLY A 508 28.95 -14.47 -19.70
C GLY A 508 29.58 -15.70 -20.36
N GLN A 509 28.98 -16.87 -20.20
CA GLN A 509 29.49 -18.15 -20.73
C GLN A 509 28.73 -18.66 -21.96
N ARG A 510 27.93 -17.80 -22.61
CA ARG A 510 27.10 -18.12 -23.79
C ARG A 510 27.90 -18.54 -25.04
N ASP A 511 29.13 -18.03 -25.18
CA ASP A 511 30.02 -18.40 -26.29
C ASP A 511 30.61 -19.81 -26.09
N THR A 512 30.86 -20.19 -24.83
CA THR A 512 31.41 -21.50 -24.45
C THR A 512 30.33 -22.58 -24.44
N TYR A 513 29.16 -22.27 -23.89
CA TYR A 513 28.05 -23.21 -23.72
C TYR A 513 26.81 -22.70 -24.47
N PRO A 514 26.57 -23.20 -25.71
CA PRO A 514 25.43 -22.75 -26.52
C PRO A 514 24.07 -22.92 -25.84
N ALA A 515 23.94 -23.87 -24.90
CA ALA A 515 22.73 -24.10 -24.10
C ALA A 515 22.33 -22.89 -23.23
N PHE A 516 23.26 -21.97 -22.92
CA PHE A 516 22.95 -20.74 -22.18
C PHE A 516 22.37 -19.63 -23.06
N ASN A 517 22.25 -19.85 -24.39
CA ASN A 517 21.61 -18.91 -25.34
C ASN A 517 20.07 -18.97 -25.29
N ILE A 518 19.52 -19.17 -24.08
CA ILE A 518 18.11 -19.05 -23.77
C ILE A 518 17.85 -17.73 -23.02
N PRO A 519 16.62 -17.19 -23.04
CA PRO A 519 16.24 -16.10 -22.15
C PRO A 519 16.39 -16.53 -20.68
N LEU A 520 17.13 -15.72 -19.93
CA LEU A 520 17.30 -15.85 -18.48
C LEU A 520 16.69 -14.60 -17.84
N VAL A 521 15.67 -14.78 -16.99
CA VAL A 521 14.95 -13.68 -16.33
C VAL A 521 15.02 -13.85 -14.82
N CYS A 522 15.40 -12.80 -14.11
CA CYS A 522 15.39 -12.76 -12.65
C CYS A 522 14.20 -11.94 -12.15
N VAL A 523 13.47 -12.49 -11.18
CA VAL A 523 12.48 -11.77 -10.37
C VAL A 523 13.10 -11.57 -8.99
N PRO A 524 13.42 -10.32 -8.60
CA PRO A 524 14.06 -10.04 -7.31
C PRO A 524 13.16 -10.44 -6.14
N ALA A 525 13.62 -11.39 -5.33
CA ALA A 525 12.93 -11.88 -4.14
C ALA A 525 13.90 -12.02 -2.96
N THR A 526 13.73 -11.14 -1.98
CA THR A 526 14.54 -11.01 -0.78
C THR A 526 13.82 -10.06 0.18
N ILE A 527 13.95 -10.28 1.49
CA ILE A 527 13.41 -9.34 2.47
C ILE A 527 14.26 -8.06 2.56
N ASN A 528 15.54 -8.14 2.21
CA ASN A 528 16.52 -7.06 2.42
C ASN A 528 16.32 -5.87 1.47
N ASN A 529 15.66 -6.09 0.33
CA ASN A 529 15.59 -5.14 -0.77
C ASN A 529 16.98 -4.68 -1.28
N ASP A 530 17.93 -5.60 -1.34
CA ASP A 530 19.36 -5.38 -1.63
C ASP A 530 19.75 -5.67 -3.09
N LEU A 531 18.78 -5.79 -3.99
CA LEU A 531 19.02 -6.20 -5.38
C LEU A 531 18.94 -5.01 -6.34
N PRO A 532 19.95 -4.83 -7.22
CA PRO A 532 19.92 -3.75 -8.19
C PRO A 532 18.83 -3.96 -9.25
N GLY A 533 18.26 -2.86 -9.73
CA GLY A 533 17.28 -2.84 -10.83
C GLY A 533 15.81 -2.92 -10.41
N THR A 534 15.51 -2.99 -9.11
CA THR A 534 14.14 -2.80 -8.57
C THR A 534 14.18 -1.84 -7.38
N GLN A 535 13.08 -1.11 -7.16
CA GLN A 535 12.89 -0.32 -5.93
C GLN A 535 12.35 -1.17 -4.78
N VAL A 536 11.65 -2.27 -5.08
CA VAL A 536 11.05 -3.18 -4.09
C VAL A 536 11.19 -4.62 -4.56
N SER A 537 11.79 -5.48 -3.74
CA SER A 537 11.86 -6.92 -3.95
C SER A 537 10.67 -7.65 -3.30
N LEU A 538 10.31 -8.81 -3.86
CA LEU A 538 9.30 -9.67 -3.23
C LEU A 538 9.74 -10.07 -1.83
N GLY A 539 8.82 -9.90 -0.87
CA GLY A 539 9.01 -10.23 0.54
C GLY A 539 9.46 -9.08 1.43
N ALA A 540 9.94 -7.97 0.86
CA ALA A 540 10.37 -6.79 1.62
C ALA A 540 9.21 -6.17 2.42
N ASP A 541 8.05 -5.98 1.79
CA ASP A 541 6.87 -5.42 2.46
C ASP A 541 6.33 -6.31 3.59
N THR A 542 6.27 -7.64 3.37
CA THR A 542 5.86 -8.58 4.42
C THR A 542 6.81 -8.51 5.63
N ALA A 543 8.12 -8.44 5.38
CA ALA A 543 9.11 -8.28 6.44
C ALA A 543 8.96 -6.93 7.16
N LEU A 544 8.76 -5.84 6.42
CA LEU A 544 8.57 -4.51 6.97
C LEU A 544 7.32 -4.42 7.86
N ASN A 545 6.19 -4.99 7.44
CA ASN A 545 4.98 -5.06 8.25
C ASN A 545 5.19 -5.89 9.53
N THR A 546 5.91 -7.01 9.45
CA THR A 546 6.27 -7.82 10.63
C THR A 546 7.11 -7.02 11.61
N ILE A 547 8.17 -6.36 11.13
CA ILE A 547 9.04 -5.50 11.96
C ILE A 547 8.21 -4.39 12.61
N THR A 548 7.38 -3.69 11.83
CA THR A 548 6.56 -2.57 12.32
C THR A 548 5.59 -3.00 13.42
N LEU A 549 4.93 -4.15 13.26
CA LEU A 549 4.03 -4.73 14.27
C LEU A 549 4.76 -5.10 15.56
N ASP A 550 5.94 -5.69 15.47
CA ASP A 550 6.72 -6.05 16.66
C ASP A 550 7.29 -4.82 17.37
N LEU A 551 7.74 -3.82 16.62
CA LEU A 551 8.15 -2.53 17.16
C LEU A 551 7.01 -1.80 17.88
N ASP A 552 5.78 -1.85 17.36
CA ASP A 552 4.62 -1.27 18.06
C ASP A 552 4.37 -1.94 19.42
N LYS A 553 4.44 -3.28 19.50
CA LYS A 553 4.33 -4.02 20.76
C LYS A 553 5.45 -3.64 21.75
N LEU A 554 6.67 -3.46 21.25
CA LEU A 554 7.80 -3.01 22.07
C LEU A 554 7.58 -1.57 22.58
N LYS A 555 7.09 -0.68 21.73
CA LYS A 555 6.76 0.71 22.10
C LYS A 555 5.70 0.76 23.21
N GLU A 556 4.65 -0.04 23.11
CA GLU A 556 3.62 -0.14 24.16
C GLU A 556 4.23 -0.58 25.50
N SER A 557 5.11 -1.60 25.46
CA SER A 557 5.84 -2.05 26.65
C SER A 557 6.74 -0.95 27.24
N ALA A 558 7.39 -0.15 26.40
CA ALA A 558 8.28 0.90 26.86
C ALA A 558 7.56 2.11 27.43
N VAL A 559 6.45 2.55 26.84
CA VAL A 559 5.62 3.63 27.38
C VAL A 559 5.09 3.31 28.79
N ALA A 560 4.86 2.02 29.08
CA ALA A 560 4.39 1.56 30.39
C ALA A 560 5.46 1.66 31.49
N THR A 561 6.74 1.56 31.15
CA THR A 561 7.84 1.51 32.15
C THR A 561 8.95 2.54 31.92
N GLN A 562 8.74 3.52 31.04
CA GLN A 562 9.70 4.59 30.71
C GLN A 562 11.10 4.07 30.35
N ARG A 563 11.20 3.20 29.33
CA ARG A 563 12.48 2.61 28.90
C ARG A 563 12.85 2.95 27.45
N CYS A 564 14.12 2.74 27.13
CA CYS A 564 14.63 2.74 25.76
C CYS A 564 14.78 1.29 25.26
N PHE A 565 14.39 1.03 24.02
CA PHE A 565 14.70 -0.21 23.29
C PHE A 565 15.74 0.07 22.21
N VAL A 566 16.73 -0.81 22.09
CA VAL A 566 17.60 -0.94 20.91
C VAL A 566 17.18 -2.21 20.19
N VAL A 567 16.69 -2.07 18.97
CA VAL A 567 16.15 -3.19 18.18
C VAL A 567 17.05 -3.43 16.97
N GLU A 568 17.56 -4.65 16.85
CA GLU A 568 18.30 -5.08 15.68
C GLU A 568 17.33 -5.51 14.58
N VAL A 569 17.51 -4.95 13.37
CA VAL A 569 16.68 -5.23 12.20
C VAL A 569 17.56 -5.87 11.11
N MET A 570 17.03 -6.92 10.49
CA MET A 570 17.69 -7.60 9.35
C MET A 570 17.81 -6.68 8.13
N GLY A 571 18.67 -7.04 7.19
CA GLY A 571 18.90 -6.25 5.97
C GLY A 571 20.35 -6.32 5.47
N ARG A 572 21.22 -6.96 6.26
CA ARG A 572 22.66 -7.04 6.05
C ARG A 572 23.23 -5.65 5.83
N ASP A 573 23.86 -5.45 4.68
CA ASP A 573 24.53 -4.23 4.26
C ASP A 573 23.56 -3.24 3.59
N CYS A 574 22.26 -3.54 3.57
CA CYS A 574 21.22 -2.64 3.10
C CYS A 574 20.32 -2.21 4.27
N GLY A 575 20.35 -0.92 4.57
CA GLY A 575 19.57 -0.29 5.63
C GLY A 575 18.09 -0.11 5.30
N TYR A 576 17.58 -0.59 4.16
CA TYR A 576 16.20 -0.38 3.72
C TYR A 576 15.17 -0.74 4.80
N LEU A 577 15.22 -1.95 5.35
CA LEU A 577 14.28 -2.40 6.37
C LEU A 577 14.39 -1.57 7.66
N ALA A 578 15.60 -1.24 8.09
CA ALA A 578 15.84 -0.42 9.28
C ALA A 578 15.30 1.01 9.10
N LEU A 579 15.60 1.65 7.97
CA LEU A 579 15.16 3.01 7.66
C LEU A 579 13.63 3.09 7.53
N THR A 580 13.05 2.20 6.73
CA THR A 580 11.60 2.22 6.46
C THR A 580 10.78 1.82 7.68
N SER A 581 11.26 0.90 8.52
CA SER A 581 10.61 0.58 9.80
C SER A 581 10.77 1.73 10.81
N GLY A 582 11.91 2.42 10.83
CA GLY A 582 12.11 3.61 11.64
C GLY A 582 11.14 4.73 11.28
N LEU A 583 10.93 4.96 9.98
CA LEU A 583 9.93 5.90 9.48
C LEU A 583 8.52 5.49 9.89
N ALA A 584 8.16 4.20 9.74
CA ALA A 584 6.82 3.66 10.01
C ALA A 584 6.49 3.56 11.52
N THR A 585 7.49 3.68 12.39
CA THR A 585 7.31 3.57 13.84
C THR A 585 7.64 4.87 14.57
N GLY A 586 8.25 5.83 13.88
CA GLY A 586 8.75 7.07 14.48
C GLY A 586 9.90 6.80 15.46
N ALA A 587 10.83 5.90 15.08
CA ALA A 587 12.05 5.67 15.84
C ALA A 587 12.85 6.97 16.01
N GLU A 588 13.55 7.09 17.13
CA GLU A 588 14.31 8.28 17.49
C GLU A 588 15.66 8.32 16.76
N ARG A 589 16.28 7.15 16.60
CA ARG A 589 17.49 6.96 15.80
C ARG A 589 17.40 5.65 15.04
N VAL A 590 17.93 5.68 13.82
CA VAL A 590 18.17 4.49 13.00
C VAL A 590 19.64 4.46 12.62
N TYR A 591 20.36 3.40 12.98
CA TYR A 591 21.75 3.18 12.60
C TYR A 591 21.80 2.32 11.34
N LEU A 592 22.38 2.88 10.28
CA LEU A 592 22.39 2.32 8.94
C LEU A 592 23.80 1.87 8.53
N PRO A 593 23.95 0.75 7.80
CA PRO A 593 25.23 0.35 7.21
C PRO A 593 25.81 1.40 6.26
N GLU A 594 24.95 2.18 5.60
CA GLU A 594 25.33 3.20 4.63
C GLU A 594 25.95 4.45 5.26
N GLU A 595 25.66 4.73 6.54
CA GLU A 595 26.17 5.90 7.27
C GLU A 595 27.30 5.55 8.24
N GLY A 596 27.35 4.30 8.72
CA GLY A 596 28.21 3.89 9.83
C GLY A 596 27.77 4.51 11.16
N ILE A 597 28.55 4.27 12.22
CA ILE A 597 28.28 4.81 13.56
C ILE A 597 29.56 5.45 14.11
N THR A 598 29.49 6.71 14.53
CA THR A 598 30.62 7.39 15.17
C THR A 598 30.39 7.58 16.68
N LEU A 599 31.47 7.79 17.43
CA LEU A 599 31.37 8.10 18.86
C LEU A 599 30.62 9.42 19.12
N ASP A 600 30.74 10.39 18.20
CA ASP A 600 30.04 11.66 18.30
C ASP A 600 28.52 11.48 18.14
N ASP A 601 28.09 10.60 17.22
CA ASP A 601 26.68 10.23 17.07
C ASP A 601 26.14 9.63 18.38
N LEU A 602 26.86 8.65 18.94
CA LEU A 602 26.44 7.96 20.16
C LEU A 602 26.34 8.93 21.35
N ARG A 603 27.27 9.88 21.46
CA ARG A 603 27.22 10.92 22.49
C ARG A 603 26.01 11.82 22.30
N ALA A 604 25.70 12.23 21.06
CA ALA A 604 24.53 13.04 20.77
C ALA A 604 23.23 12.30 21.10
N ASP A 605 23.13 11.03 20.72
CA ASP A 605 21.96 10.18 20.96
C ASP A 605 21.69 9.99 22.46
N VAL A 606 22.74 9.75 23.26
CA VAL A 606 22.67 9.66 24.73
C VAL A 606 22.13 10.96 25.33
N GLU A 607 22.69 12.11 24.93
CA GLU A 607 22.27 13.41 25.46
C GLU A 607 20.83 13.75 25.05
N GLN A 608 20.44 13.45 23.81
CA GLN A 608 19.08 13.65 23.32
C GLN A 608 18.07 12.77 24.09
N LEU A 609 18.41 11.52 24.38
CA LEU A 609 17.58 10.64 25.19
C LEU A 609 17.43 11.16 26.62
N LYS A 610 18.54 11.55 27.28
CA LYS A 610 18.52 12.09 28.65
C LYS A 610 17.65 13.34 28.74
N GLN A 611 17.84 14.29 27.81
CA GLN A 611 17.02 15.50 27.73
C GLN A 611 15.55 15.17 27.47
N GLY A 612 15.29 14.23 26.56
CA GLY A 612 13.94 13.75 26.28
C GLY A 612 13.24 13.19 27.52
N PHE A 613 13.86 12.22 28.22
CA PHE A 613 13.28 11.61 29.41
C PHE A 613 13.12 12.62 30.56
N ALA A 614 14.10 13.51 30.78
CA ALA A 614 13.98 14.60 31.74
C ALA A 614 12.83 15.57 31.40
N GLY A 615 12.56 15.78 30.11
CA GLY A 615 11.44 16.57 29.59
C GLY A 615 10.09 15.84 29.59
N GLY A 616 9.98 14.64 30.16
CA GLY A 616 8.73 13.89 30.28
C GLY A 616 8.45 12.90 29.14
N LYS A 617 9.42 12.66 28.24
CA LYS A 617 9.34 11.57 27.25
C LYS A 617 9.21 10.23 27.98
N ARG A 618 8.41 9.33 27.42
CA ARG A 618 8.08 8.03 28.04
C ARG A 618 8.64 6.82 27.30
N LEU A 619 9.34 7.03 26.19
CA LEU A 619 9.78 6.00 25.27
C LEU A 619 11.06 6.45 24.56
N GLY A 620 12.04 5.56 24.47
CA GLY A 620 13.12 5.65 23.48
C GLY A 620 13.06 4.44 22.56
N LEU A 621 13.13 4.64 21.25
CA LEU A 621 13.24 3.55 20.29
C LEU A 621 14.41 3.83 19.35
N MET A 622 15.43 2.99 19.44
CA MET A 622 16.59 2.98 18.56
C MET A 622 16.52 1.73 17.69
N ILE A 623 16.71 1.90 16.39
CA ILE A 623 16.79 0.79 15.44
C ILE A 623 18.22 0.70 14.95
N ARG A 624 18.79 -0.50 14.93
CA ARG A 624 20.12 -0.78 14.37
C ARG A 624 19.99 -1.84 13.28
N SER A 625 20.50 -1.59 12.09
CA SER A 625 20.66 -2.66 11.09
C SER A 625 21.72 -3.68 11.55
N GLU A 626 21.53 -4.97 11.27
CA GLU A 626 22.41 -6.06 11.72
C GLU A 626 23.91 -5.83 11.39
N ASN A 627 24.22 -5.25 10.22
CA ASN A 627 25.59 -4.89 9.82
C ASN A 627 25.86 -3.37 9.84
N ALA A 628 25.13 -2.58 10.64
CA ALA A 628 25.37 -1.14 10.73
C ALA A 628 26.82 -0.80 11.14
N ASP A 629 27.38 -1.59 12.06
CA ASP A 629 28.77 -1.49 12.48
C ASP A 629 29.24 -2.81 13.12
N SER A 630 30.53 -3.14 12.95
CA SER A 630 31.15 -4.38 13.47
C SER A 630 31.57 -4.30 14.94
N ILE A 631 31.77 -3.10 15.47
CA ILE A 631 32.19 -2.82 16.85
C ILE A 631 31.01 -2.33 17.67
N TYR A 632 30.25 -1.35 17.15
CA TYR A 632 29.07 -0.79 17.79
C TYR A 632 27.86 -1.70 17.62
N THR A 633 27.94 -2.87 18.26
CA THR A 633 26.92 -3.93 18.23
C THR A 633 25.69 -3.58 19.04
N THR A 634 24.58 -4.29 18.83
CA THR A 634 23.35 -4.11 19.64
C THR A 634 23.63 -4.26 21.14
N PRO A 635 24.37 -5.29 21.63
CA PRO A 635 24.75 -5.37 23.04
C PRO A 635 25.60 -4.19 23.52
N PHE A 636 26.49 -3.67 22.67
CA PHE A 636 27.29 -2.48 23.02
C PHE A 636 26.40 -1.25 23.20
N LEU A 637 25.49 -0.98 22.26
CA LEU A 637 24.56 0.15 22.34
C LEU A 637 23.66 0.06 23.57
N VAL A 638 23.16 -1.15 23.88
CA VAL A 638 22.37 -1.39 25.10
C VAL A 638 23.20 -1.06 26.34
N ALA A 639 24.42 -1.60 26.45
CA ALA A 639 25.28 -1.33 27.60
C ALA A 639 25.64 0.16 27.73
N LEU A 640 25.85 0.86 26.61
CA LEU A 640 26.10 2.29 26.59
C LEU A 640 24.89 3.08 27.13
N PHE A 641 23.70 2.84 26.58
CA PHE A 641 22.50 3.55 27.02
C PHE A 641 22.10 3.21 28.45
N GLU A 642 22.30 1.97 28.91
CA GLU A 642 22.10 1.60 30.32
C GLU A 642 23.09 2.31 31.24
N LYS A 643 24.37 2.42 30.83
CA LYS A 643 25.41 3.04 31.64
C LYS A 643 25.24 4.55 31.76
N GLU A 644 24.88 5.21 30.67
CA GLU A 644 24.83 6.67 30.56
C GLU A 644 23.40 7.24 30.75
N GLY A 645 22.37 6.40 30.65
CA GLY A 645 20.96 6.81 30.69
C GLY A 645 20.46 7.28 32.06
N GLY A 646 21.13 6.90 33.14
CA GLY A 646 20.79 7.28 34.53
C GLY A 646 19.92 6.26 35.24
#